data_AF-A0A532V260-F1
#
_entry.id   AF-A0A532V260-F1
#
_cell.length_a   1.000
_cell.length_b   1.000
_cell.length_c   1.000
_cell.angle_alpha   90.00
_cell.angle_beta   90.00
_cell.angle_gamma   90.00
#
_symmetry.space_group_name_H-M   'P 1'
#
loop_
_entity.id
_entity.type
_entity.pdbx_description
1 polymer ?
#
loop_
_entity_poly.entity_id
_entity_poly.type
_entity_poly.pdbx_seq_one_letter_code
_entity_poly.pdbx_strand_id
1 'polypeptide(L)'
;MKKAILIELAVLGLGIMIGGLSLSALARTNQTDSEAMATYPRTSSVTQHKMTLDGEPLFYKATTGFLPYYNKKGKKRTQIFYTAYTRERIPRTSTRPLTIVCGGGPGVSSIYLHIGGFGPKVVPLGNGIDLPRPPYRVVDNKNTLLGMTDLVFVDPVGTGFSEVIEEGKEELFWGLEEDVDSMAEFIRIYLARNGRWKSPLFIAGGSHGGIRAARLSARLQDMGIHLVGIILISPALRYTSLIDVPGNDIPYIHNLSAMAAAAWYHQKIDARYRKVNLDGLVKEVRSWAEHEYAAALWQGNALPEAKYTEVARQLAAYTGLSEEVIRAHNLRVPMYRFLGTLLQKERRSISFYDGRATAHSIDFDEYTFMDDPIAVNTFGPLYTAFNSYLEENLQFSTDRKYIAINRDIEDSSDGASGIPAGGRRYPETFASLASALRKANFLRAFVAIGLFDMAFVHDATVYEIHRMDLPRKILDNITVTTYPAGHMIYLDPSSHQKLKENLLWFYQGLRTTRFSNYNWFVKTSRQRRTGPESNYFSDSKENVWVDSEGRLHLKITRRNGKWYGAEVFSEKSFGYGKYIFYLTSRVEELDQNVVLGFFTWDNPPDYNHREIDIEFSRWGKQKEKNTQFVIQPWTHPANIHRFDTQLKENYSTHSFDWRRESIFFQSLYGHHRTPPNEGYIIELWNYAGRSIPRPGNEKTRINLWLSKGNPPSDNMEAEVVIEKFEFIPP
;
A
#
# COMPACT_ATOMS: atom_id res chain seq x y z
N MET A 1 46.32 31.95 -8.46
CA MET A 1 46.63 33.18 -9.20
C MET A 1 45.43 33.49 -10.10
N LYS A 2 44.51 34.36 -9.67
CA LYS A 2 44.35 35.74 -10.20
C LYS A 2 44.45 35.83 -11.72
N LYS A 3 43.32 36.08 -12.41
CA LYS A 3 42.99 37.42 -12.94
C LYS A 3 41.60 37.46 -13.59
N ALA A 4 40.80 38.41 -13.07
CA ALA A 4 39.73 39.10 -13.77
C ALA A 4 40.32 40.24 -14.65
N ILE A 5 39.49 40.83 -15.53
CA ILE A 5 39.40 42.26 -16.00
C ILE A 5 38.54 42.27 -17.29
N LEU A 6 37.31 42.80 -17.25
CA LEU A 6 36.84 44.19 -17.60
C LEU A 6 36.80 44.45 -19.13
N ILE A 7 35.63 44.64 -19.77
CA ILE A 7 34.71 45.80 -19.91
C ILE A 7 35.13 46.82 -20.99
N GLU A 8 34.09 47.30 -21.73
CA GLU A 8 33.93 48.46 -22.63
C GLU A 8 34.19 48.26 -24.15
N LEU A 9 33.21 48.36 -25.07
CA LEU A 9 32.25 49.40 -25.54
C LEU A 9 32.82 50.46 -26.51
N ALA A 10 32.03 50.67 -27.58
CA ALA A 10 31.90 51.81 -28.51
C ALA A 10 32.63 51.73 -29.87
N VAL A 11 31.89 51.51 -30.98
CA VAL A 11 31.12 52.44 -31.86
C VAL A 11 31.97 53.02 -33.00
N LEU A 12 31.48 52.82 -34.23
CA LEU A 12 31.43 53.68 -35.45
C LEU A 12 31.67 52.78 -36.68
N GLY A 13 30.90 52.80 -37.77
CA GLY A 13 29.83 53.69 -38.21
C GLY A 13 29.80 53.71 -39.75
N LEU A 14 28.58 53.77 -40.32
CA LEU A 14 28.20 54.22 -41.68
C LEU A 14 28.69 53.41 -42.90
N GLY A 15 27.90 53.19 -43.96
CA GLY A 15 26.54 53.68 -44.25
C GLY A 15 26.15 53.47 -45.73
N ILE A 16 24.91 53.90 -46.02
CA ILE A 16 24.32 54.32 -47.33
C ILE A 16 23.71 53.16 -48.17
N MET A 17 22.37 52.98 -48.20
CA MET A 17 21.26 53.72 -48.88
C MET A 17 21.33 53.64 -50.42
N ILE A 18 20.28 53.35 -51.20
CA ILE A 18 19.05 54.12 -51.55
C ILE A 18 18.18 53.15 -52.40
N GLY A 19 16.86 52.95 -52.24
CA GLY A 19 15.70 53.83 -52.51
C GLY A 19 14.76 53.09 -53.50
N GLY A 20 13.45 53.34 -53.63
CA GLY A 20 12.49 54.30 -53.08
C GLY A 20 11.08 53.71 -53.25
N LEU A 21 10.02 54.16 -52.58
CA LEU A 21 9.11 55.29 -52.90
C LEU A 21 7.82 54.93 -52.11
N SER A 22 6.98 55.77 -51.52
CA SER A 22 6.82 57.22 -51.46
C SER A 22 5.63 57.54 -50.54
N LEU A 23 5.75 58.64 -49.78
CA LEU A 23 4.71 59.63 -49.41
C LEU A 23 3.53 59.25 -48.47
N SER A 24 3.57 59.73 -47.22
CA SER A 24 2.96 61.02 -46.78
C SER A 24 2.65 61.03 -45.28
N ALA A 25 2.96 62.16 -44.64
CA ALA A 25 2.91 62.40 -43.21
C ALA A 25 1.51 62.80 -42.67
N LEU A 26 1.20 62.38 -41.44
CA LEU A 26 1.00 63.19 -40.22
C LEU A 26 -0.04 62.56 -39.26
N ALA A 27 0.46 62.26 -38.06
CA ALA A 27 -0.20 62.24 -36.76
C ALA A 27 -1.57 61.55 -36.60
N ARG A 28 -1.57 60.39 -35.91
CA ARG A 28 -2.64 60.02 -34.97
C ARG A 28 -2.19 58.96 -33.97
N THR A 29 -2.22 59.37 -32.70
CA THR A 29 -2.69 58.63 -31.51
C THR A 29 -2.05 57.28 -31.16
N ASN A 30 -1.40 57.27 -29.99
CA ASN A 30 -1.29 56.14 -29.09
C ASN A 30 -2.55 55.27 -29.12
N GLN A 31 -2.43 54.06 -29.63
CA GLN A 31 -3.37 53.00 -29.34
C GLN A 31 -2.55 51.74 -29.05
N THR A 32 -2.17 51.63 -27.78
CA THR A 32 -1.92 50.34 -27.14
C THR A 32 -3.24 49.58 -27.12
N ASP A 33 -3.58 48.91 -28.23
CA ASP A 33 -4.51 47.79 -28.19
C ASP A 33 -3.66 46.53 -27.99
N SER A 34 -3.10 46.38 -26.78
CA SER A 34 -2.90 45.03 -26.27
C SER A 34 -4.31 44.51 -26.02
N GLU A 35 -4.81 43.65 -26.90
CA GLU A 35 -5.96 42.83 -26.57
C GLU A 35 -5.66 42.18 -25.22
N ALA A 36 -6.41 42.61 -24.20
CA ALA A 36 -6.38 41.96 -22.90
C ALA A 36 -6.74 40.50 -23.15
N MET A 37 -5.77 39.59 -22.97
CA MET A 37 -6.06 38.16 -22.86
C MET A 37 -7.23 38.03 -21.90
N ALA A 38 -8.33 37.48 -22.42
CA ALA A 38 -9.60 37.43 -21.73
C ALA A 38 -9.42 36.87 -20.32
N THR A 39 -9.90 37.62 -19.35
CA THR A 39 -9.88 37.27 -17.93
C THR A 39 -10.78 36.06 -17.69
N TYR A 40 -10.21 34.91 -17.36
CA TYR A 40 -10.83 33.98 -16.41
C TYR A 40 -9.75 33.30 -15.57
N PRO A 41 -9.84 33.42 -14.25
CA PRO A 41 -9.84 32.15 -13.54
C PRO A 41 -10.93 32.12 -12.48
N ARG A 42 -11.72 31.04 -12.52
CA ARG A 42 -12.28 30.50 -11.29
C ARG A 42 -11.10 30.16 -10.38
N THR A 43 -10.81 31.00 -9.39
CA THR A 43 -9.77 30.74 -8.37
C THR A 43 -10.05 29.48 -7.56
N SER A 44 -11.30 29.03 -7.59
CA SER A 44 -11.73 27.70 -7.15
C SER A 44 -12.99 27.26 -7.91
N SER A 45 -13.21 25.96 -7.98
CA SER A 45 -14.44 25.34 -8.49
C SER A 45 -14.98 24.36 -7.45
N VAL A 46 -16.31 24.27 -7.35
CA VAL A 46 -17.02 23.32 -6.49
C VAL A 46 -18.09 22.62 -7.32
N THR A 47 -18.03 21.30 -7.36
CA THR A 47 -18.98 20.47 -8.11
C THR A 47 -19.55 19.36 -7.23
N GLN A 48 -20.78 18.94 -7.51
CA GLN A 48 -21.46 17.86 -6.80
C GLN A 48 -21.55 16.62 -7.69
N HIS A 49 -21.33 15.46 -7.08
CA HIS A 49 -21.20 14.20 -7.80
C HIS A 49 -21.91 13.05 -7.06
N LYS A 50 -22.19 12.00 -7.82
CA LYS A 50 -22.72 10.73 -7.33
C LYS A 50 -21.97 9.60 -8.01
N MET A 51 -21.61 8.58 -7.25
CA MET A 51 -21.08 7.31 -7.76
C MET A 51 -21.74 6.14 -7.03
N THR A 52 -21.56 4.93 -7.55
CA THR A 52 -21.89 3.69 -6.82
C THR A 52 -20.62 3.08 -6.25
N LEU A 53 -20.57 2.90 -4.94
CA LEU A 53 -19.43 2.28 -4.25
C LEU A 53 -19.93 1.12 -3.39
N ASP A 54 -19.39 -0.07 -3.61
CA ASP A 54 -19.77 -1.30 -2.88
C ASP A 54 -21.29 -1.60 -2.93
N GLY A 55 -21.95 -1.28 -4.05
CA GLY A 55 -23.38 -1.48 -4.27
C GLY A 55 -24.28 -0.33 -3.78
N GLU A 56 -23.72 0.65 -3.07
CA GLU A 56 -24.48 1.76 -2.46
C GLU A 56 -24.16 3.10 -3.13
N PRO A 57 -25.14 4.04 -3.20
CA PRO A 57 -24.87 5.37 -3.71
C PRO A 57 -23.98 6.16 -2.75
N LEU A 58 -22.90 6.73 -3.27
CA LEU A 58 -22.02 7.67 -2.57
C LEU A 58 -22.14 9.04 -3.23
N PHE A 59 -22.63 10.01 -2.46
CA PHE A 59 -22.71 11.41 -2.87
C PHE A 59 -21.50 12.15 -2.32
N TYR A 60 -20.89 13.00 -3.14
CA TYR A 60 -19.72 13.76 -2.73
C TYR A 60 -19.61 15.10 -3.45
N LYS A 61 -18.93 16.02 -2.78
CA LYS A 61 -18.54 17.33 -3.30
C LYS A 61 -17.06 17.29 -3.68
N ALA A 62 -16.74 17.76 -4.87
CA ALA A 62 -15.36 18.01 -5.29
C ALA A 62 -15.06 19.52 -5.19
N THR A 63 -13.89 19.89 -4.71
CA THR A 63 -13.44 21.29 -4.60
C THR A 63 -12.01 21.39 -5.13
N THR A 64 -11.82 22.17 -6.17
CA THR A 64 -10.53 22.38 -6.83
C THR A 64 -10.14 23.84 -6.70
N GLY A 65 -8.89 24.15 -6.38
CA GLY A 65 -8.42 25.54 -6.30
C GLY A 65 -7.07 25.67 -5.63
N PHE A 66 -6.80 26.86 -5.10
CA PHE A 66 -5.51 27.19 -4.50
C PHE A 66 -5.63 27.56 -3.01
N LEU A 67 -4.64 27.16 -2.20
CA LEU A 67 -4.40 27.73 -0.87
C LEU A 67 -3.12 28.56 -0.86
N PRO A 68 -3.15 29.78 -0.29
CA PRO A 68 -1.97 30.63 -0.18
C PRO A 68 -1.04 30.19 0.96
N TYR A 69 0.26 30.34 0.76
CA TYR A 69 1.27 30.31 1.83
C TYR A 69 1.88 31.69 2.00
N TYR A 70 1.98 32.16 3.25
CA TYR A 70 2.49 33.49 3.61
C TYR A 70 3.75 33.37 4.46
N ASN A 71 4.68 34.32 4.30
CA ASN A 71 5.82 34.41 5.21
C ASN A 71 5.47 35.07 6.54
N LYS A 72 6.43 35.09 7.48
CA LYS A 72 6.28 35.75 8.80
C LYS A 72 5.93 37.24 8.73
N LYS A 73 6.15 37.90 7.58
CA LYS A 73 5.81 39.31 7.33
C LYS A 73 4.43 39.48 6.67
N GLY A 74 3.65 38.40 6.52
CA GLY A 74 2.31 38.42 5.91
C GLY A 74 2.29 38.51 4.38
N LYS A 75 3.45 38.42 3.70
CA LYS A 75 3.50 38.44 2.22
C LYS A 75 3.25 37.05 1.66
N LYS A 76 2.34 36.95 0.68
CA LYS A 76 2.04 35.70 -0.05
C LYS A 76 3.29 35.29 -0.83
N ARG A 77 3.84 34.11 -0.54
CA ARG A 77 5.04 33.60 -1.24
C ARG A 77 4.69 32.56 -2.29
N THR A 78 3.71 31.69 -2.03
CA THR A 78 3.31 30.62 -2.96
C THR A 78 1.80 30.46 -2.98
N GLN A 79 1.31 29.76 -3.98
CA GLN A 79 -0.03 29.20 -3.98
C GLN A 79 0.02 27.73 -4.36
N ILE A 80 -0.62 26.90 -3.53
CA ILE A 80 -0.59 25.45 -3.61
C ILE A 80 -1.94 24.99 -4.16
N PHE A 81 -1.90 24.36 -5.33
CA PHE A 81 -3.04 23.76 -5.97
C PHE A 81 -3.47 22.48 -5.25
N TYR A 82 -4.78 22.28 -5.13
CA TYR A 82 -5.35 21.08 -4.55
C TYR A 82 -6.69 20.72 -5.19
N THR A 83 -7.02 19.43 -5.11
CA THR A 83 -8.37 18.91 -5.36
C THR A 83 -8.83 18.10 -4.15
N ALA A 84 -9.95 18.50 -3.54
CA ALA A 84 -10.54 17.85 -2.39
C ALA A 84 -11.86 17.16 -2.73
N TYR A 85 -12.11 16.00 -2.12
CA TYR A 85 -13.35 15.24 -2.20
C TYR A 85 -13.92 15.01 -0.82
N THR A 86 -15.10 15.57 -0.57
CA THR A 86 -15.81 15.47 0.70
C THR A 86 -17.09 14.69 0.51
N ARG A 87 -17.27 13.60 1.27
CA ARG A 87 -18.51 12.83 1.22
C ARG A 87 -19.67 13.65 1.81
N GLU A 88 -20.81 13.63 1.13
CA GLU A 88 -22.03 14.32 1.55
C GLU A 88 -23.05 13.35 2.17
N ARG A 89 -24.15 13.91 2.71
CA ARG A 89 -25.28 13.17 3.30
C ARG A 89 -24.87 12.26 4.46
N ILE A 90 -23.97 12.75 5.29
CA ILE A 90 -23.50 12.10 6.52
C ILE A 90 -24.10 12.79 7.76
N PRO A 91 -24.24 12.10 8.90
CA PRO A 91 -24.71 12.72 10.14
C PRO A 91 -23.82 13.89 10.56
N ARG A 92 -24.43 14.97 11.07
CA ARG A 92 -23.72 16.17 11.55
C ARG A 92 -22.72 15.90 12.67
N THR A 93 -22.91 14.81 13.42
CA THR A 93 -22.03 14.36 14.50
C THR A 93 -20.79 13.58 14.02
N SER A 94 -20.70 13.28 12.72
CA SER A 94 -19.64 12.43 12.16
C SER A 94 -18.30 13.17 12.08
N THR A 95 -17.27 12.67 12.78
CA THR A 95 -15.86 13.07 12.62
C THR A 95 -15.17 12.18 11.60
N ARG A 96 -15.52 12.33 10.32
CA ARG A 96 -14.88 11.54 9.25
C ARG A 96 -13.38 11.79 9.21
N PRO A 97 -12.56 10.74 9.02
CA PRO A 97 -11.15 10.91 8.71
C PRO A 97 -10.92 11.84 7.53
N LEU A 98 -9.78 12.53 7.56
CA LEU A 98 -9.27 13.35 6.47
C LEU A 98 -7.90 12.81 6.07
N THR A 99 -7.71 12.54 4.78
CA THR A 99 -6.42 12.07 4.26
C THR A 99 -5.87 13.09 3.28
N ILE A 100 -4.71 13.62 3.61
CA ILE A 100 -3.93 14.49 2.73
C ILE A 100 -3.02 13.61 1.90
N VAL A 101 -3.21 13.63 0.59
CA VAL A 101 -2.46 12.82 -0.37
C VAL A 101 -1.49 13.73 -1.11
N CYS A 102 -0.21 13.46 -0.94
CA CYS A 102 0.86 14.19 -1.60
C CYS A 102 1.40 13.34 -2.76
N GLY A 103 1.79 14.02 -3.84
CA GLY A 103 2.56 13.39 -4.92
C GLY A 103 3.88 12.79 -4.43
N GLY A 104 4.52 12.03 -5.33
CA GLY A 104 5.84 11.47 -5.10
C GLY A 104 6.93 12.53 -5.27
N GLY A 105 7.99 12.18 -6.00
CA GLY A 105 8.99 13.15 -6.41
C GLY A 105 10.45 12.76 -6.09
N PRO A 106 11.31 13.74 -5.82
CA PRO A 106 11.00 15.18 -5.75
C PRO A 106 10.44 15.68 -7.10
N GLY A 107 9.52 16.67 -7.09
CA GLY A 107 8.97 17.25 -8.32
C GLY A 107 7.80 16.52 -9.01
N VAL A 108 7.15 15.54 -8.39
CA VAL A 108 5.99 14.86 -9.00
C VAL A 108 4.68 15.32 -8.34
N SER A 109 3.69 15.68 -9.16
CA SER A 109 2.37 16.09 -8.68
C SER A 109 1.59 14.90 -8.09
N SER A 110 0.45 15.18 -7.46
CA SER A 110 -0.41 14.15 -6.88
C SER A 110 -1.14 13.29 -7.91
N ILE A 111 -1.03 13.59 -9.21
CA ILE A 111 -1.79 12.98 -10.32
C ILE A 111 -1.81 11.44 -10.28
N TYR A 112 -0.67 10.80 -10.00
CA TYR A 112 -0.53 9.34 -9.99
C TYR A 112 -1.37 8.69 -8.88
N LEU A 113 -1.37 9.26 -7.68
CA LEU A 113 -2.23 8.80 -6.58
C LEU A 113 -3.66 9.33 -6.71
N HIS A 114 -3.88 10.42 -7.44
CA HIS A 114 -5.18 11.05 -7.62
C HIS A 114 -6.05 10.26 -8.58
N ILE A 115 -5.69 10.22 -9.86
CA ILE A 115 -6.48 9.54 -10.91
C ILE A 115 -5.86 8.23 -11.39
N GLY A 116 -4.74 7.79 -10.80
CA GLY A 116 -4.25 6.42 -10.92
C GLY A 116 -4.64 5.54 -9.73
N GLY A 117 -4.74 6.12 -8.52
CA GLY A 117 -4.94 5.39 -7.26
C GLY A 117 -6.27 5.66 -6.55
N PHE A 118 -6.30 6.67 -5.69
CA PHE A 118 -7.28 6.78 -4.59
C PHE A 118 -8.48 7.68 -4.86
N GLY A 119 -8.45 8.54 -5.88
CA GLY A 119 -9.54 9.47 -6.20
C GLY A 119 -10.85 8.77 -6.56
N PRO A 120 -11.99 9.48 -6.58
CA PRO A 120 -13.28 8.87 -6.94
C PRO A 120 -13.36 8.48 -8.42
N LYS A 121 -12.46 9.01 -9.23
CA LYS A 121 -12.29 8.72 -10.65
C LYS A 121 -10.89 8.17 -10.90
N VAL A 122 -10.76 7.22 -11.82
CA VAL A 122 -9.49 6.57 -12.16
C VAL A 122 -9.36 6.40 -13.68
N VAL A 123 -8.13 6.41 -14.19
CA VAL A 123 -7.82 6.06 -15.59
C VAL A 123 -7.69 4.53 -15.72
N PRO A 124 -8.45 3.88 -16.61
CA PRO A 124 -8.33 2.45 -16.82
C PRO A 124 -7.05 2.13 -17.62
N LEU A 125 -6.06 1.55 -16.95
CA LEU A 125 -4.74 1.21 -17.52
C LEU A 125 -4.59 -0.29 -17.85
N GLY A 126 -5.71 -0.99 -18.08
CA GLY A 126 -5.71 -2.40 -18.46
C GLY A 126 -5.10 -3.31 -17.38
N ASN A 127 -4.02 -4.00 -17.72
CA ASN A 127 -3.25 -4.85 -16.80
C ASN A 127 -2.23 -4.08 -15.95
N GLY A 128 -2.13 -2.75 -16.13
CA GLY A 128 -1.24 -1.88 -15.38
C GLY A 128 0.19 -1.79 -15.90
N ILE A 129 0.54 -2.55 -16.95
CA ILE A 129 1.89 -2.54 -17.54
C ILE A 129 1.91 -2.18 -19.02
N ASP A 130 0.80 -2.37 -19.75
CA ASP A 130 0.72 -2.03 -21.18
C ASP A 130 0.21 -0.60 -21.40
N LEU A 131 0.63 0.02 -22.53
CA LEU A 131 0.08 1.30 -22.97
C LEU A 131 -1.33 1.10 -23.55
N PRO A 132 -2.39 1.64 -22.91
CA PRO A 132 -3.72 1.62 -23.53
C PRO A 132 -3.73 2.52 -24.78
N ARG A 133 -4.59 2.19 -25.75
CA ARG A 133 -4.83 3.07 -26.90
C ARG A 133 -5.73 4.26 -26.49
N PRO A 134 -5.48 5.48 -27.00
CA PRO A 134 -6.40 6.60 -26.83
C PRO A 134 -7.74 6.34 -27.55
N PRO A 135 -8.83 7.04 -27.18
CA PRO A 135 -8.90 8.18 -26.27
C PRO A 135 -8.83 7.81 -24.79
N TYR A 136 -8.11 8.61 -24.01
CA TYR A 136 -7.99 8.45 -22.56
C TYR A 136 -9.11 9.17 -21.84
N ARG A 137 -9.70 8.53 -20.82
CA ARG A 137 -10.82 9.06 -20.03
C ARG A 137 -10.77 8.51 -18.61
N VAL A 138 -11.51 9.15 -17.72
CA VAL A 138 -11.70 8.63 -16.36
C VAL A 138 -13.00 7.82 -16.23
N VAL A 139 -13.00 6.85 -15.32
CA VAL A 139 -14.19 6.05 -14.92
C VAL A 139 -14.36 6.09 -13.40
N ASP A 140 -15.53 5.66 -12.90
CA ASP A 140 -15.74 5.51 -11.45
C ASP A 140 -14.71 4.55 -10.85
N ASN A 141 -14.02 5.01 -9.82
CA ASN A 141 -13.03 4.22 -9.13
C ASN A 141 -13.68 3.37 -8.02
N LYS A 142 -13.89 2.09 -8.30
CA LYS A 142 -14.42 1.14 -7.30
C LYS A 142 -13.47 0.95 -6.10
N ASN A 143 -12.20 1.33 -6.24
CA ASN A 143 -11.17 1.23 -5.21
C ASN A 143 -10.88 2.55 -4.49
N THR A 144 -11.70 3.58 -4.71
CA THR A 144 -11.51 4.88 -4.02
C THR A 144 -11.52 4.74 -2.50
N LEU A 145 -10.67 5.52 -1.84
CA LEU A 145 -10.66 5.64 -0.39
C LEU A 145 -11.79 6.54 0.14
N LEU A 146 -12.55 7.20 -0.74
CA LEU A 146 -13.61 8.14 -0.36
C LEU A 146 -14.73 7.50 0.48
N GLY A 147 -14.89 6.17 0.38
CA GLY A 147 -15.78 5.41 1.26
C GLY A 147 -15.39 5.52 2.75
N MET A 148 -14.09 5.67 3.03
CA MET A 148 -13.48 5.56 4.36
C MET A 148 -13.10 6.93 4.93
N THR A 149 -12.52 7.79 4.10
CA THR A 149 -11.96 9.10 4.46
C THR A 149 -12.42 10.15 3.46
N ASP A 150 -12.45 11.42 3.84
CA ASP A 150 -12.40 12.48 2.83
C ASP A 150 -10.96 12.65 2.33
N LEU A 151 -10.79 13.11 1.10
CA LEU A 151 -9.49 13.11 0.40
C LEU A 151 -9.11 14.54 -0.02
N VAL A 152 -7.83 14.88 0.11
CA VAL A 152 -7.27 16.13 -0.40
C VAL A 152 -5.98 15.81 -1.13
N PHE A 153 -6.01 15.89 -2.45
CA PHE A 153 -4.85 15.73 -3.31
C PHE A 153 -4.15 17.08 -3.44
N VAL A 154 -2.87 17.13 -3.06
CA VAL A 154 -2.10 18.37 -2.97
C VAL A 154 -0.88 18.25 -3.88
N ASP A 155 -0.73 19.22 -4.77
CA ASP A 155 0.43 19.33 -5.65
C ASP A 155 1.49 20.21 -4.96
N PRO A 156 2.66 19.68 -4.57
CA PRO A 156 3.72 20.48 -3.96
C PRO A 156 4.14 21.69 -4.81
N VAL A 157 4.76 22.68 -4.18
CA VAL A 157 5.23 23.90 -4.88
C VAL A 157 6.16 23.52 -6.04
N GLY A 158 5.88 24.04 -7.23
CA GLY A 158 6.62 23.72 -8.46
C GLY A 158 6.04 22.53 -9.25
N THR A 159 4.96 21.91 -8.78
CA THR A 159 4.25 20.83 -9.49
C THR A 159 2.77 21.16 -9.69
N GLY A 160 2.12 20.45 -10.60
CA GLY A 160 0.74 20.69 -10.99
C GLY A 160 0.53 22.13 -11.45
N PHE A 161 -0.39 22.85 -10.81
CA PHE A 161 -0.54 24.30 -11.00
C PHE A 161 0.07 25.14 -9.87
N SER A 162 0.72 24.50 -8.87
CA SER A 162 1.32 25.18 -7.72
C SER A 162 2.55 26.00 -8.12
N GLU A 163 2.66 27.22 -7.60
CA GLU A 163 3.76 28.12 -7.98
C GLU A 163 4.30 28.95 -6.82
N VAL A 164 5.51 29.46 -7.03
CA VAL A 164 6.09 30.57 -6.30
C VAL A 164 5.65 31.87 -6.96
N ILE A 165 5.23 32.85 -6.13
CA ILE A 165 4.71 34.15 -6.59
C ILE A 165 5.83 35.19 -6.66
N GLU A 166 6.93 34.97 -5.95
CA GLU A 166 8.13 35.78 -6.09
C GLU A 166 9.03 35.20 -7.18
N GLU A 167 9.09 35.85 -8.34
CA GLU A 167 9.97 35.45 -9.47
C GLU A 167 11.44 35.30 -9.02
N GLY A 168 12.12 34.27 -9.53
CA GLY A 168 13.56 34.02 -9.30
C GLY A 168 13.87 33.45 -7.92
N LYS A 169 12.88 32.86 -7.24
CA LYS A 169 12.98 32.28 -5.90
C LYS A 169 12.40 30.87 -5.81
N GLU A 170 12.23 30.21 -6.95
CA GLU A 170 11.63 28.89 -7.08
C GLU A 170 12.45 27.84 -6.31
N GLU A 171 13.77 27.86 -6.48
CA GLU A 171 14.72 26.97 -5.81
C GLU A 171 14.67 27.06 -4.27
N LEU A 172 14.24 28.21 -3.72
CA LEU A 172 14.06 28.39 -2.26
C LEU A 172 12.90 27.58 -1.67
N PHE A 173 12.19 26.79 -2.47
CA PHE A 173 11.11 25.91 -2.04
C PHE A 173 11.33 24.45 -2.37
N TRP A 174 12.45 24.12 -3.02
CA TRP A 174 12.76 22.76 -3.47
C TRP A 174 13.59 21.99 -2.44
N GLY A 175 14.00 22.64 -1.35
CA GLY A 175 14.61 21.99 -0.21
C GLY A 175 13.60 21.17 0.62
N LEU A 176 14.09 20.12 1.28
CA LEU A 176 13.26 19.19 2.07
C LEU A 176 12.52 19.91 3.20
N GLU A 177 13.19 20.81 3.91
CA GLU A 177 12.57 21.54 5.03
C GLU A 177 11.55 22.56 4.51
N GLU A 178 11.83 23.24 3.39
CA GLU A 178 10.93 24.20 2.78
C GLU A 178 9.69 23.54 2.18
N ASP A 179 9.84 22.38 1.54
CA ASP A 179 8.74 21.52 1.11
C ASP A 179 7.87 21.14 2.30
N VAL A 180 8.48 20.58 3.36
CA VAL A 180 7.77 20.14 4.56
C VAL A 180 7.05 21.29 5.27
N ASP A 181 7.68 22.45 5.42
CA ASP A 181 7.06 23.63 6.05
C ASP A 181 5.88 24.15 5.22
N SER A 182 6.02 24.23 3.90
CA SER A 182 4.94 24.67 3.02
C SER A 182 3.75 23.73 3.06
N MET A 183 3.99 22.42 3.12
CA MET A 183 2.97 21.38 3.21
C MET A 183 2.31 21.35 4.60
N ALA A 184 3.07 21.55 5.68
CA ALA A 184 2.52 21.63 7.03
C ALA A 184 1.59 22.85 7.18
N GLU A 185 1.97 23.99 6.62
CA GLU A 185 1.13 25.19 6.61
C GLU A 185 -0.09 25.05 5.71
N PHE A 186 0.03 24.38 4.55
CA PHE A 186 -1.13 24.01 3.74
C PHE A 186 -2.15 23.22 4.58
N ILE A 187 -1.70 22.19 5.30
CA ILE A 187 -2.56 21.34 6.14
C ILE A 187 -3.23 22.18 7.22
N ARG A 188 -2.46 22.99 7.97
CA ARG A 188 -2.99 23.87 9.02
C ARG A 188 -4.08 24.81 8.49
N ILE A 189 -3.84 25.45 7.35
CA ILE A 189 -4.80 26.37 6.69
C ILE A 189 -6.03 25.60 6.20
N TYR A 190 -5.84 24.43 5.59
CA TYR A 190 -6.93 23.59 5.12
C TYR A 190 -7.86 23.17 6.26
N LEU A 191 -7.28 22.71 7.39
CA LEU A 191 -8.04 22.33 8.59
C LEU A 191 -8.88 23.49 9.12
N ALA A 192 -8.31 24.70 9.18
CA ALA A 192 -9.00 25.90 9.64
C ALA A 192 -10.13 26.32 8.69
N ARG A 193 -9.86 26.45 7.39
CA ARG A 193 -10.83 26.93 6.41
C ARG A 193 -12.00 25.97 6.18
N ASN A 194 -11.79 24.67 6.39
CA ASN A 194 -12.79 23.64 6.15
C ASN A 194 -13.39 23.04 7.43
N GLY A 195 -13.06 23.60 8.61
CA GLY A 195 -13.61 23.14 9.89
C GLY A 195 -13.22 21.69 10.25
N ARG A 196 -12.02 21.24 9.86
CA ARG A 196 -11.59 19.84 9.95
C ARG A 196 -10.71 19.52 11.16
N TRP A 197 -10.50 20.46 12.08
CA TRP A 197 -9.68 20.28 13.29
C TRP A 197 -10.05 19.07 14.17
N LYS A 198 -11.31 18.60 14.12
CA LYS A 198 -11.78 17.42 14.87
C LYS A 198 -11.65 16.09 14.10
N SER A 199 -11.12 16.13 12.88
CA SER A 199 -11.02 14.94 12.03
C SER A 199 -9.78 14.11 12.44
N PRO A 200 -9.89 12.78 12.52
CA PRO A 200 -8.70 11.93 12.52
C PRO A 200 -7.88 12.20 11.25
N LEU A 201 -6.65 12.68 11.40
CA LEU A 201 -5.82 13.12 10.29
C LEU A 201 -4.87 12.01 9.84
N PHE A 202 -4.86 11.77 8.53
CA PHE A 202 -3.97 10.86 7.85
C PHE A 202 -3.18 11.62 6.78
N ILE A 203 -1.98 11.14 6.50
CA ILE A 203 -1.21 11.53 5.31
C ILE A 203 -0.90 10.31 4.46
N ALA A 204 -0.88 10.48 3.14
CA ALA A 204 -0.50 9.46 2.18
C ALA A 204 0.54 10.01 1.21
N GLY A 205 1.57 9.23 0.92
CA GLY A 205 2.61 9.56 -0.05
C GLY A 205 3.18 8.30 -0.69
N GLY A 206 3.60 8.42 -1.96
CA GLY A 206 4.28 7.34 -2.68
C GLY A 206 5.70 7.71 -3.06
N SER A 207 6.61 6.74 -3.22
CA SER A 207 7.99 7.02 -3.64
C SER A 207 8.72 7.96 -2.67
N HIS A 208 9.34 9.05 -3.16
CA HIS A 208 9.85 10.15 -2.33
C HIS A 208 8.78 10.84 -1.46
N GLY A 209 7.49 10.68 -1.78
CA GLY A 209 6.41 11.02 -0.87
C GLY A 209 6.55 10.34 0.51
N GLY A 210 7.31 9.24 0.60
CA GLY A 210 7.74 8.64 1.86
C GLY A 210 8.68 9.51 2.68
N ILE A 211 9.68 10.14 2.05
CA ILE A 211 10.58 11.12 2.67
C ILE A 211 9.76 12.29 3.23
N ARG A 212 8.91 12.86 2.38
CA ARG A 212 8.01 13.95 2.74
C ARG A 212 7.08 13.56 3.89
N ALA A 213 6.37 12.44 3.79
CA ALA A 213 5.41 12.02 4.80
C ALA A 213 6.07 11.73 6.15
N ALA A 214 7.22 11.07 6.15
CA ALA A 214 7.99 10.79 7.36
C ALA A 214 8.42 12.09 8.05
N ARG A 215 9.01 13.04 7.31
CA ARG A 215 9.46 14.32 7.88
C ARG A 215 8.29 15.21 8.32
N LEU A 216 7.24 15.29 7.49
CA LEU A 216 6.03 16.04 7.77
C LEU A 216 5.31 15.53 9.02
N SER A 217 5.34 14.23 9.30
CA SER A 217 4.71 13.66 10.50
C SER A 217 5.29 14.23 11.80
N ALA A 218 6.62 14.33 11.89
CA ALA A 218 7.29 14.93 13.04
C ALA A 218 7.03 16.45 13.11
N ARG A 219 7.08 17.12 11.95
CA ARG A 219 6.84 18.57 11.87
C ARG A 219 5.44 18.96 12.33
N LEU A 220 4.41 18.25 11.89
CA LEU A 220 3.03 18.50 12.30
C LEU A 220 2.86 18.30 13.81
N GLN A 221 3.48 17.28 14.40
CA GLN A 221 3.45 17.07 15.85
C GLN A 221 4.09 18.23 16.61
N ASP A 222 5.21 18.78 16.12
CA ASP A 222 5.84 19.97 16.73
C ASP A 222 4.95 21.22 16.63
N MET A 223 4.02 21.26 15.66
CA MET A 223 2.98 22.30 15.55
C MET A 223 1.72 21.98 16.38
N GLY A 224 1.70 20.88 17.13
CA GLY A 224 0.55 20.40 17.91
C GLY A 224 -0.50 19.64 17.10
N ILE A 225 -0.25 19.37 15.82
CA ILE A 225 -1.15 18.64 14.92
C ILE A 225 -0.75 17.17 14.89
N HIS A 226 -1.55 16.32 15.52
CA HIS A 226 -1.26 14.89 15.61
C HIS A 226 -1.94 14.10 14.50
N LEU A 227 -1.15 13.26 13.83
CA LEU A 227 -1.64 12.25 12.89
C LEU A 227 -2.09 11.01 13.64
N VAL A 228 -3.10 10.32 13.12
CA VAL A 228 -3.49 8.97 13.58
C VAL A 228 -2.95 7.88 12.64
N GLY A 229 -2.64 8.22 11.38
CA GLY A 229 -2.10 7.26 10.44
C GLY A 229 -1.27 7.87 9.31
N ILE A 230 -0.29 7.10 8.82
CA ILE A 230 0.54 7.41 7.66
C ILE A 230 0.40 6.26 6.66
N ILE A 231 0.17 6.55 5.38
CA ILE A 231 0.07 5.57 4.30
C ILE A 231 1.22 5.79 3.33
N LEU A 232 2.04 4.78 3.14
CA LEU A 232 3.25 4.83 2.33
C LEU A 232 3.15 3.81 1.20
N ILE A 233 3.26 4.28 -0.05
CA ILE A 233 3.22 3.43 -1.24
C ILE A 233 4.61 3.39 -1.87
N SER A 234 5.28 2.24 -1.79
CA SER A 234 6.65 2.02 -2.26
C SER A 234 7.59 3.16 -1.83
N PRO A 235 7.73 3.42 -0.51
CA PRO A 235 8.36 4.65 -0.03
C PRO A 235 9.89 4.60 -0.07
N ALA A 236 10.50 5.74 -0.38
CA ALA A 236 11.84 6.04 0.13
C ALA A 236 11.77 6.50 1.58
N LEU A 237 12.64 5.95 2.42
CA LEU A 237 12.89 6.44 3.78
C LEU A 237 14.35 6.89 3.97
N ARG A 238 15.26 6.31 3.18
CA ARG A 238 16.69 6.65 3.12
C ARG A 238 17.25 6.31 1.74
N TYR A 239 17.87 7.27 1.06
CA TYR A 239 18.40 7.04 -0.28
C TYR A 239 19.70 6.22 -0.33
N THR A 240 20.54 6.25 0.71
CA THR A 240 21.77 5.43 0.72
C THR A 240 21.50 3.94 0.63
N SER A 241 20.29 3.50 1.00
CA SER A 241 19.91 2.08 0.96
C SER A 241 19.37 1.63 -0.40
N LEU A 242 19.29 2.57 -1.35
CA LEU A 242 18.75 2.40 -2.70
C LEU A 242 19.78 2.74 -3.78
N ILE A 243 20.65 3.72 -3.55
CA ILE A 243 21.58 4.24 -4.56
C ILE A 243 22.93 3.52 -4.48
N ASP A 244 23.27 2.85 -5.58
CA ASP A 244 24.57 2.21 -5.80
C ASP A 244 25.65 3.24 -6.15
N VAL A 245 26.53 3.50 -5.19
CA VAL A 245 27.73 4.33 -5.39
C VAL A 245 28.98 3.58 -4.94
N PRO A 246 30.16 3.87 -5.50
CA PRO A 246 31.40 3.23 -5.09
C PRO A 246 31.58 3.25 -3.56
N GLY A 247 31.82 2.06 -2.98
CA GLY A 247 31.97 1.87 -1.53
C GLY A 247 30.66 1.64 -0.76
N ASN A 248 29.50 1.66 -1.40
CA ASN A 248 28.22 1.36 -0.79
C ASN A 248 27.66 0.02 -1.29
N ASP A 249 27.86 -1.05 -0.52
CA ASP A 249 27.44 -2.40 -0.91
C ASP A 249 25.97 -2.72 -0.58
N ILE A 250 25.33 -1.89 0.25
CA ILE A 250 23.97 -2.11 0.78
C ILE A 250 22.91 -2.30 -0.33
N PRO A 251 22.84 -1.45 -1.37
CA PRO A 251 21.81 -1.57 -2.41
C PRO A 251 21.89 -2.90 -3.16
N TYR A 252 23.10 -3.43 -3.41
CA TYR A 252 23.24 -4.70 -4.15
C TYR A 252 22.62 -5.87 -3.39
N ILE A 253 22.72 -5.87 -2.05
CA ILE A 253 22.10 -6.88 -1.18
C ILE A 253 20.57 -6.78 -1.29
N HIS A 254 20.02 -5.55 -1.19
CA HIS A 254 18.58 -5.32 -1.24
C HIS A 254 17.95 -5.59 -2.62
N ASN A 255 18.69 -5.32 -3.69
CA ASN A 255 18.18 -5.40 -5.05
C ASN A 255 17.94 -6.84 -5.53
N LEU A 256 18.65 -7.82 -4.94
CA LEU A 256 18.70 -9.18 -5.48
C LEU A 256 17.33 -9.86 -5.52
N SER A 257 16.48 -9.66 -4.51
CA SER A 257 15.15 -10.27 -4.43
C SER A 257 14.20 -9.72 -5.50
N ALA A 258 14.26 -8.41 -5.76
CA ALA A 258 13.48 -7.78 -6.84
C ALA A 258 13.99 -8.24 -8.22
N MET A 259 15.30 -8.28 -8.43
CA MET A 259 15.90 -8.83 -9.66
C MET A 259 15.47 -10.28 -9.90
N ALA A 260 15.48 -11.11 -8.85
CA ALA A 260 15.02 -12.50 -8.94
C ALA A 260 13.53 -12.61 -9.26
N ALA A 261 12.69 -11.73 -8.69
CA ALA A 261 11.27 -11.67 -9.02
C ALA A 261 11.05 -11.38 -10.51
N ALA A 262 11.73 -10.38 -11.08
CA ALA A 262 11.64 -10.07 -12.51
C ALA A 262 12.18 -11.23 -13.38
N ALA A 263 13.32 -11.80 -13.03
CA ALA A 263 13.88 -12.96 -13.74
C ALA A 263 12.93 -14.17 -13.71
N TRP A 264 12.22 -14.38 -12.59
CA TRP A 264 11.20 -15.41 -12.45
C TRP A 264 9.99 -15.13 -13.34
N TYR A 265 9.48 -13.90 -13.35
CA TYR A 265 8.35 -13.50 -14.20
C TYR A 265 8.64 -13.74 -15.68
N HIS A 266 9.84 -13.34 -16.13
CA HIS A 266 10.28 -13.50 -17.52
C HIS A 266 10.83 -14.90 -17.85
N GLN A 267 10.75 -15.86 -16.93
CA GLN A 267 11.27 -17.24 -17.11
C GLN A 267 12.78 -17.30 -17.43
N LYS A 268 13.54 -16.28 -17.02
CA LYS A 268 15.00 -16.17 -17.18
C LYS A 268 15.78 -16.71 -15.99
N ILE A 269 15.13 -16.79 -14.82
CA ILE A 269 15.72 -17.43 -13.65
C ILE A 269 16.11 -18.90 -13.92
N ASP A 270 17.06 -19.43 -13.16
CA ASP A 270 17.46 -20.84 -13.24
C ASP A 270 16.25 -21.78 -13.16
N ALA A 271 16.27 -22.85 -13.95
CA ALA A 271 15.16 -23.79 -14.11
C ALA A 271 14.65 -24.35 -12.77
N ARG A 272 15.52 -24.49 -11.76
CA ARG A 272 15.14 -25.00 -10.42
C ARG A 272 14.17 -24.07 -9.68
N TYR A 273 14.17 -22.77 -9.99
CA TYR A 273 13.33 -21.77 -9.31
C TYR A 273 12.05 -21.43 -10.06
N ARG A 274 11.93 -21.77 -11.35
CA ARG A 274 10.77 -21.41 -12.19
C ARG A 274 9.42 -21.94 -11.68
N LYS A 275 9.43 -23.03 -10.91
CA LYS A 275 8.23 -23.65 -10.33
C LYS A 275 7.97 -23.26 -8.88
N VAL A 276 8.85 -22.46 -8.27
CA VAL A 276 8.66 -21.92 -6.92
C VAL A 276 7.65 -20.78 -7.01
N ASN A 277 6.76 -20.65 -6.02
CA ASN A 277 5.86 -19.50 -5.96
C ASN A 277 6.65 -18.23 -5.61
N LEU A 278 6.18 -17.07 -6.09
CA LEU A 278 6.90 -15.81 -5.99
C LEU A 278 7.27 -15.44 -4.54
N ASP A 279 6.34 -15.57 -3.59
CA ASP A 279 6.60 -15.25 -2.17
C ASP A 279 7.71 -16.14 -1.58
N GLY A 280 7.67 -17.44 -1.90
CA GLY A 280 8.68 -18.40 -1.49
C GLY A 280 10.05 -18.09 -2.08
N LEU A 281 10.10 -17.71 -3.37
CA LEU A 281 11.33 -17.30 -4.04
C LEU A 281 11.92 -16.05 -3.40
N VAL A 282 11.14 -14.99 -3.23
CA VAL A 282 11.59 -13.72 -2.64
C VAL A 282 12.15 -13.95 -1.23
N LYS A 283 11.48 -14.78 -0.41
CA LYS A 283 11.94 -15.12 0.93
C LYS A 283 13.27 -15.89 0.92
N GLU A 284 13.42 -16.85 0.01
CA GLU A 284 14.67 -17.61 -0.15
C GLU A 284 15.82 -16.70 -0.56
N VAL A 285 15.62 -15.88 -1.60
CA VAL A 285 16.62 -14.98 -2.14
C VAL A 285 17.04 -13.94 -1.11
N ARG A 286 16.10 -13.34 -0.37
CA ARG A 286 16.39 -12.43 0.73
C ARG A 286 17.25 -13.12 1.79
N SER A 287 16.86 -14.31 2.24
CA SER A 287 17.61 -15.05 3.25
C SER A 287 19.04 -15.32 2.78
N TRP A 288 19.23 -15.71 1.52
CA TRP A 288 20.56 -15.91 0.96
C TRP A 288 21.35 -14.60 0.85
N ALA A 289 20.70 -13.51 0.43
CA ALA A 289 21.32 -12.20 0.31
C ALA A 289 21.84 -11.67 1.67
N GLU A 290 21.03 -11.82 2.72
CA GLU A 290 21.34 -11.36 4.07
C GLU A 290 22.54 -12.09 4.71
N HIS A 291 22.74 -13.36 4.37
CA HIS A 291 23.77 -14.19 5.00
C HIS A 291 24.99 -14.38 4.09
N GLU A 292 24.79 -14.98 2.92
CA GLU A 292 25.88 -15.40 2.04
C GLU A 292 26.39 -14.24 1.19
N TYR A 293 25.49 -13.47 0.58
CA TYR A 293 25.90 -12.40 -0.32
C TYR A 293 26.51 -11.23 0.45
N ALA A 294 25.87 -10.81 1.55
CA ALA A 294 26.41 -9.78 2.42
C ALA A 294 27.81 -10.13 2.96
N ALA A 295 28.03 -11.38 3.39
CA ALA A 295 29.34 -11.85 3.86
C ALA A 295 30.39 -11.89 2.74
N ALA A 296 29.98 -12.23 1.50
CA ALA A 296 30.85 -12.19 0.33
C ALA A 296 31.27 -10.76 -0.02
N LEU A 297 30.33 -9.82 -0.03
CA LEU A 297 30.61 -8.40 -0.29
C LEU A 297 31.51 -7.80 0.80
N TRP A 298 31.28 -8.14 2.07
CA TRP A 298 32.10 -7.72 3.20
C TRP A 298 33.58 -8.15 3.07
N GLN A 299 33.83 -9.39 2.65
CA GLN A 299 35.19 -9.87 2.42
C GLN A 299 35.85 -9.20 1.20
N GLY A 300 35.06 -8.75 0.24
CA GLY A 300 35.54 -8.08 -0.97
C GLY A 300 36.61 -8.92 -1.68
N ASN A 301 37.74 -8.30 -2.00
CA ASN A 301 38.84 -8.98 -2.71
C ASN A 301 39.58 -10.03 -1.86
N ALA A 302 39.32 -10.12 -0.55
CA ALA A 302 39.86 -11.18 0.29
C ALA A 302 39.04 -12.47 0.23
N LEU A 303 37.88 -12.46 -0.47
CA LEU A 303 37.03 -13.64 -0.63
C LEU A 303 37.80 -14.74 -1.39
N PRO A 304 37.91 -15.98 -0.84
CA PRO A 304 38.58 -17.07 -1.54
C PRO A 304 37.94 -17.38 -2.89
N GLU A 305 38.75 -17.65 -3.92
CA GLU A 305 38.28 -17.85 -5.31
C GLU A 305 37.18 -18.93 -5.44
N ALA A 306 37.27 -20.01 -4.65
CA ALA A 306 36.25 -21.04 -4.61
C ALA A 306 34.88 -20.49 -4.16
N LYS A 307 34.86 -19.64 -3.13
CA LYS A 307 33.63 -19.01 -2.62
C LYS A 307 33.15 -17.90 -3.55
N TYR A 308 34.07 -17.14 -4.15
CA TYR A 308 33.75 -16.16 -5.18
C TYR A 308 32.99 -16.81 -6.36
N THR A 309 33.51 -17.94 -6.85
CA THR A 309 32.88 -18.72 -7.91
C THR A 309 31.51 -19.27 -7.50
N GLU A 310 31.36 -19.76 -6.26
CA GLU A 310 30.06 -20.21 -5.75
C GLU A 310 29.02 -19.09 -5.72
N VAL A 311 29.39 -17.91 -5.22
CA VAL A 311 28.52 -16.73 -5.12
C VAL A 311 28.16 -16.20 -6.50
N ALA A 312 29.13 -16.12 -7.42
CA ALA A 312 28.88 -15.69 -8.80
C ALA A 312 27.85 -16.59 -9.52
N ARG A 313 27.99 -17.91 -9.38
CA ARG A 313 27.06 -18.89 -9.92
C ARG A 313 25.66 -18.78 -9.29
N GLN A 314 25.57 -18.54 -7.99
CA GLN A 314 24.28 -18.38 -7.33
C GLN A 314 23.57 -17.08 -7.73
N LEU A 315 24.32 -15.96 -7.86
CA LEU A 315 23.81 -14.70 -8.40
C LEU A 315 23.30 -14.87 -9.84
N ALA A 316 24.05 -15.57 -10.69
CA ALA A 316 23.60 -15.91 -12.05
C ALA A 316 22.29 -16.73 -12.01
N ALA A 317 22.19 -17.71 -11.11
CA ALA A 317 20.98 -18.53 -10.97
C ALA A 317 19.74 -17.74 -10.52
N TYR A 318 19.90 -16.75 -9.64
CA TYR A 318 18.79 -15.91 -9.16
C TYR A 318 18.42 -14.80 -10.15
N THR A 319 19.40 -14.18 -10.80
CA THR A 319 19.17 -13.03 -11.69
C THR A 319 18.89 -13.45 -13.14
N GLY A 320 19.26 -14.65 -13.55
CA GLY A 320 19.20 -15.07 -14.95
C GLY A 320 20.29 -14.44 -15.83
N LEU A 321 21.23 -13.69 -15.25
CA LEU A 321 22.40 -13.15 -15.94
C LEU A 321 23.48 -14.24 -16.12
N SER A 322 24.39 -14.05 -17.08
CA SER A 322 25.55 -14.94 -17.21
C SER A 322 26.56 -14.69 -16.09
N GLU A 323 27.30 -15.74 -15.69
CA GLU A 323 28.40 -15.59 -14.73
C GLU A 323 29.45 -14.59 -15.20
N GLU A 324 29.67 -14.47 -16.51
CA GLU A 324 30.57 -13.47 -17.10
C GLU A 324 30.15 -12.05 -16.72
N VAL A 325 28.86 -11.72 -16.84
CA VAL A 325 28.33 -10.40 -16.45
C VAL A 325 28.47 -10.19 -14.94
N ILE A 326 28.19 -11.21 -14.12
CA ILE A 326 28.34 -11.12 -12.66
C ILE A 326 29.80 -10.85 -12.27
N ARG A 327 30.75 -11.57 -12.87
CA ARG A 327 32.19 -11.45 -12.59
C ARG A 327 32.76 -10.13 -13.09
N ALA A 328 32.32 -9.66 -14.25
CA ALA A 328 32.72 -8.36 -14.79
C ALA A 328 32.35 -7.19 -13.85
N HIS A 329 31.33 -7.36 -13.03
CA HIS A 329 30.92 -6.38 -12.02
C HIS A 329 31.42 -6.71 -10.60
N ASN A 330 32.36 -7.65 -10.46
CA ASN A 330 32.88 -8.10 -9.17
C ASN A 330 31.77 -8.41 -8.15
N LEU A 331 30.80 -9.22 -8.59
CA LEU A 331 29.55 -9.58 -7.89
C LEU A 331 28.50 -8.45 -7.78
N ARG A 332 28.85 -7.18 -7.99
CA ARG A 332 28.01 -5.99 -7.73
C ARG A 332 27.32 -5.49 -8.99
N VAL A 333 26.36 -6.24 -9.53
CA VAL A 333 25.64 -5.81 -10.74
C VAL A 333 24.73 -4.60 -10.44
N PRO A 334 24.93 -3.43 -11.08
CA PRO A 334 24.06 -2.27 -10.92
C PRO A 334 22.63 -2.55 -11.39
N MET A 335 21.63 -1.89 -10.79
CA MET A 335 20.23 -2.11 -11.17
C MET A 335 20.00 -1.82 -12.65
N TYR A 336 20.47 -0.67 -13.14
CA TYR A 336 20.33 -0.29 -14.55
C TYR A 336 20.96 -1.29 -15.52
N ARG A 337 22.08 -1.91 -15.11
CA ARG A 337 22.72 -2.96 -15.91
C ARG A 337 21.80 -4.16 -16.04
N PHE A 338 21.17 -4.58 -14.93
CA PHE A 338 20.22 -5.69 -14.94
C PHE A 338 19.01 -5.40 -15.86
N LEU A 339 18.44 -4.20 -15.80
CA LEU A 339 17.27 -3.81 -16.61
C LEU A 339 17.50 -3.96 -18.12
N GLY A 340 18.67 -3.55 -18.59
CA GLY A 340 19.07 -3.67 -20.00
C GLY A 340 19.55 -5.08 -20.40
N THR A 341 20.09 -5.86 -19.44
CA THR A 341 20.75 -7.14 -19.76
C THR A 341 19.78 -8.33 -19.76
N LEU A 342 18.78 -8.37 -18.87
CA LEU A 342 17.94 -9.57 -18.65
C LEU A 342 17.30 -10.13 -19.93
N LEU A 343 16.76 -9.25 -20.78
CA LEU A 343 16.08 -9.58 -22.04
C LEU A 343 16.86 -9.11 -23.27
N GLN A 344 18.16 -8.83 -23.12
CA GLN A 344 18.98 -8.25 -24.18
C GLN A 344 18.97 -9.08 -25.47
N LYS A 345 19.00 -10.41 -25.36
CA LYS A 345 18.95 -11.34 -26.52
C LYS A 345 17.64 -11.24 -27.31
N GLU A 346 16.59 -10.68 -26.72
CA GLU A 346 15.29 -10.44 -27.36
C GLU A 346 15.16 -8.99 -27.87
N ARG A 347 16.23 -8.20 -27.78
CA ARG A 347 16.24 -6.75 -28.05
C ARG A 347 15.18 -6.00 -27.23
N ARG A 348 15.06 -6.38 -25.96
CA ARG A 348 14.13 -5.80 -24.99
C ARG A 348 14.82 -5.42 -23.70
N SER A 349 14.31 -4.40 -23.04
CA SER A 349 14.63 -4.01 -21.66
C SER A 349 13.40 -4.20 -20.77
N ILE A 350 13.59 -4.22 -19.46
CA ILE A 350 12.52 -4.21 -18.46
C ILE A 350 12.46 -2.85 -17.75
N SER A 351 11.29 -2.50 -17.21
CA SER A 351 11.10 -1.22 -16.50
C SER A 351 11.74 -1.20 -15.10
N PHE A 352 12.22 -0.02 -14.70
CA PHE A 352 12.63 0.27 -13.33
C PHE A 352 11.44 0.40 -12.37
N TYR A 353 10.29 0.87 -12.85
CA TYR A 353 9.10 1.01 -12.03
C TYR A 353 8.28 -0.28 -11.95
N ASP A 354 8.31 -1.17 -12.94
CA ASP A 354 7.71 -2.50 -12.84
C ASP A 354 8.46 -3.49 -13.72
N GLY A 355 9.26 -4.36 -13.09
CA GLY A 355 10.08 -5.34 -13.81
C GLY A 355 9.31 -6.31 -14.71
N ARG A 356 7.97 -6.35 -14.66
CA ARG A 356 7.12 -7.12 -15.59
C ARG A 356 6.96 -6.44 -16.95
N ALA A 357 6.99 -5.11 -16.99
CA ALA A 357 6.83 -4.33 -18.20
C ALA A 357 8.11 -4.33 -19.03
N THR A 358 7.97 -4.23 -20.35
CA THR A 358 9.10 -4.28 -21.28
C THR A 358 8.99 -3.25 -22.38
N ALA A 359 10.12 -2.76 -22.87
CA ALA A 359 10.22 -1.92 -24.07
C ALA A 359 11.17 -2.55 -25.08
N HIS A 360 11.09 -2.13 -26.34
CA HIS A 360 12.13 -2.43 -27.32
C HIS A 360 13.39 -1.62 -26.98
N SER A 361 14.54 -2.29 -26.90
CA SER A 361 15.83 -1.61 -26.71
C SER A 361 16.48 -1.35 -28.07
N ILE A 362 16.84 -0.10 -28.33
CA ILE A 362 17.51 0.30 -29.58
C ILE A 362 19.01 0.02 -29.50
N ASP A 363 19.61 0.09 -28.30
CA ASP A 363 21.03 -0.15 -28.08
C ASP A 363 21.34 -1.05 -26.87
N PHE A 364 22.55 -1.60 -26.83
CA PHE A 364 22.96 -2.68 -25.93
C PHE A 364 23.18 -2.26 -24.47
N ASP A 365 23.36 -0.95 -24.20
CA ASP A 365 23.78 -0.40 -22.89
C ASP A 365 22.98 0.84 -22.41
N GLU A 366 22.04 1.38 -23.18
CA GLU A 366 21.35 2.66 -22.87
C GLU A 366 19.93 2.46 -22.34
N TYR A 367 19.80 1.92 -21.12
CA TYR A 367 18.53 2.12 -20.40
C TYR A 367 18.37 3.62 -20.12
N THR A 368 17.34 4.25 -20.69
CA THR A 368 16.98 5.63 -20.38
C THR A 368 15.67 5.66 -19.59
N PHE A 369 15.58 6.57 -18.63
CA PHE A 369 14.32 6.80 -17.91
C PHE A 369 13.21 7.37 -18.80
N MET A 370 13.55 7.91 -19.97
CA MET A 370 12.58 8.45 -20.93
C MET A 370 11.81 7.34 -21.63
N ASP A 371 12.52 6.25 -21.90
CA ASP A 371 12.00 5.11 -22.63
C ASP A 371 11.58 3.98 -21.69
N ASP A 372 11.57 4.23 -20.37
CA ASP A 372 11.00 3.30 -19.41
C ASP A 372 9.53 3.03 -19.76
N PRO A 373 9.13 1.77 -19.99
CA PRO A 373 7.81 1.49 -20.50
C PRO A 373 6.73 1.88 -19.49
N ILE A 374 6.93 1.79 -18.18
CA ILE A 374 5.91 2.24 -17.22
C ILE A 374 5.78 3.75 -17.18
N ALA A 375 6.88 4.49 -17.26
CA ALA A 375 6.85 5.95 -17.36
C ALA A 375 6.04 6.38 -18.60
N VAL A 376 6.31 5.79 -19.76
CA VAL A 376 5.59 6.06 -21.01
C VAL A 376 4.13 5.62 -20.93
N ASN A 377 3.89 4.38 -20.48
CA ASN A 377 2.58 3.74 -20.51
C ASN A 377 1.58 4.37 -19.53
N THR A 378 2.06 5.16 -18.56
CA THR A 378 1.20 5.84 -17.58
C THR A 378 1.15 7.35 -17.71
N PHE A 379 2.26 8.02 -18.04
CA PHE A 379 2.29 9.49 -18.08
C PHE A 379 1.29 10.07 -19.08
N GLY A 380 1.33 9.61 -20.34
CA GLY A 380 0.43 10.09 -21.39
C GLY A 380 -1.05 9.93 -21.03
N PRO A 381 -1.51 8.69 -20.69
CA PRO A 381 -2.89 8.45 -20.30
C PRO A 381 -3.35 9.28 -19.10
N LEU A 382 -2.55 9.37 -18.04
CA LEU A 382 -2.90 10.13 -16.84
C LEU A 382 -2.97 11.63 -17.15
N TYR A 383 -1.94 12.18 -17.80
CA TYR A 383 -1.88 13.61 -18.10
C TYR A 383 -3.06 14.07 -18.95
N THR A 384 -3.35 13.37 -20.05
CA THR A 384 -4.45 13.72 -20.94
C THR A 384 -5.81 13.59 -20.23
N ALA A 385 -6.05 12.48 -19.53
CA ALA A 385 -7.31 12.26 -18.84
C ALA A 385 -7.51 13.23 -17.66
N PHE A 386 -6.44 13.65 -16.98
CA PHE A 386 -6.54 14.60 -15.87
C PHE A 386 -6.98 15.99 -16.32
N ASN A 387 -6.39 16.50 -17.40
CA ASN A 387 -6.76 17.82 -17.92
C ASN A 387 -8.22 17.84 -18.41
N SER A 388 -8.66 16.81 -19.14
CA SER A 388 -10.09 16.65 -19.50
C SER A 388 -10.98 16.53 -18.26
N TYR A 389 -10.57 15.75 -17.25
CA TYR A 389 -11.32 15.60 -16.00
C TYR A 389 -11.49 16.91 -15.22
N LEU A 390 -10.44 17.75 -15.17
CA LEU A 390 -10.49 19.07 -14.54
C LEU A 390 -11.55 19.97 -15.20
N GLU A 391 -11.57 20.01 -16.52
CA GLU A 391 -12.48 20.87 -17.27
C GLU A 391 -13.91 20.33 -17.27
N GLU A 392 -14.11 19.07 -17.68
CA GLU A 392 -15.42 18.49 -17.94
C GLU A 392 -16.17 18.13 -16.65
N ASN A 393 -15.47 17.56 -15.66
CA ASN A 393 -16.11 17.05 -14.44
C ASN A 393 -15.93 17.99 -13.25
N LEU A 394 -14.77 18.62 -13.11
CA LEU A 394 -14.49 19.52 -11.99
C LEU A 394 -14.78 20.98 -12.31
N GLN A 395 -15.06 21.31 -13.58
CA GLN A 395 -15.37 22.67 -14.04
C GLN A 395 -14.31 23.70 -13.62
N PHE A 396 -13.04 23.27 -13.63
CA PHE A 396 -11.87 24.07 -13.36
C PHE A 396 -11.07 24.21 -14.64
N SER A 397 -10.85 25.45 -15.07
CA SER A 397 -10.08 25.79 -16.26
C SER A 397 -9.09 26.90 -15.92
N THR A 398 -7.91 26.83 -16.53
CA THR A 398 -6.82 27.79 -16.37
C THR A 398 -5.90 27.72 -17.58
N ASP A 399 -5.32 28.85 -17.99
CA ASP A 399 -4.30 28.90 -19.06
C ASP A 399 -2.92 28.39 -18.61
N ARG A 400 -2.79 28.01 -17.33
CA ARG A 400 -1.53 27.50 -16.79
C ARG A 400 -1.26 26.10 -17.34
N LYS A 401 0.01 25.83 -17.64
CA LYS A 401 0.47 24.47 -17.92
C LYS A 401 0.45 23.63 -16.64
N TYR A 402 -0.14 22.44 -16.70
CA TYR A 402 -0.06 21.47 -15.61
C TYR A 402 1.32 20.79 -15.61
N ILE A 403 2.06 20.87 -14.52
CA ILE A 403 3.41 20.29 -14.38
C ILE A 403 3.31 18.96 -13.63
N ALA A 404 2.99 17.88 -14.32
CA ALA A 404 2.87 16.56 -13.68
C ALA A 404 4.20 16.05 -13.10
N ILE A 405 5.31 16.33 -13.79
CA ILE A 405 6.68 16.06 -13.35
C ILE A 405 7.52 17.30 -13.64
N ASN A 406 8.18 17.83 -12.61
CA ASN A 406 9.12 18.94 -12.70
C ASN A 406 10.55 18.39 -12.57
N ARG A 407 11.27 18.35 -13.69
CA ARG A 407 12.63 17.81 -13.74
C ARG A 407 13.70 18.78 -13.29
N ASP A 408 13.44 20.08 -13.34
CA ASP A 408 14.39 21.05 -12.79
C ASP A 408 14.57 20.82 -11.28
N ILE A 409 13.50 20.37 -10.61
CA ILE A 409 13.57 19.91 -9.22
C ILE A 409 14.35 18.59 -9.13
N GLU A 410 14.04 17.60 -9.95
CA GLU A 410 14.66 16.26 -9.93
C GLU A 410 16.18 16.30 -10.21
N ASP A 411 16.59 17.12 -11.18
CA ASP A 411 17.96 17.24 -11.69
C ASP A 411 18.78 18.32 -10.97
N SER A 412 18.16 19.14 -10.11
CA SER A 412 18.89 20.11 -9.30
C SER A 412 19.90 19.42 -8.38
N SER A 413 21.05 20.06 -8.16
CA SER A 413 22.12 19.53 -7.28
C SER A 413 21.64 19.16 -5.86
N ASP A 414 20.50 19.73 -5.49
CA ASP A 414 19.90 19.72 -4.16
C ASP A 414 18.56 18.96 -4.15
N GLY A 415 18.02 18.60 -5.33
CA GLY A 415 16.67 18.06 -5.53
C GLY A 415 16.43 16.75 -4.80
N ALA A 416 17.46 15.90 -4.76
CA ALA A 416 17.41 14.66 -4.02
C ALA A 416 17.65 14.84 -2.52
N SER A 417 18.02 16.01 -1.96
CA SER A 417 18.59 16.13 -0.60
C SER A 417 18.14 17.29 0.28
N GLY A 418 17.65 18.38 -0.31
CA GLY A 418 17.31 19.60 0.43
C GLY A 418 18.47 20.31 1.11
N ILE A 419 19.66 20.32 0.52
CA ILE A 419 20.87 20.98 1.06
C ILE A 419 21.57 21.76 -0.05
N PRO A 420 22.10 22.98 0.20
CA PRO A 420 22.67 23.86 -0.84
C PRO A 420 23.78 23.21 -1.67
N ALA A 421 23.87 23.63 -2.94
CA ALA A 421 24.84 23.20 -3.95
C ALA A 421 26.25 22.89 -3.40
N GLY A 422 26.71 21.66 -3.63
CA GLY A 422 28.09 21.23 -3.35
C GLY A 422 28.26 20.08 -2.36
N GLY A 423 27.19 19.53 -1.79
CA GLY A 423 27.25 18.36 -0.92
C GLY A 423 26.23 17.29 -1.29
N ARG A 424 26.67 16.16 -1.88
CA ARG A 424 25.81 14.96 -2.02
C ARG A 424 25.49 14.44 -0.61
N ARG A 425 24.36 14.84 -0.05
CA ARG A 425 23.79 14.19 1.14
C ARG A 425 22.55 13.43 0.70
N TYR A 426 22.50 12.15 1.02
CA TYR A 426 21.32 11.32 0.78
C TYR A 426 20.34 11.60 1.92
N PRO A 427 19.14 12.17 1.68
CA PRO A 427 18.25 12.50 2.77
C PRO A 427 17.75 11.21 3.41
N GLU A 428 17.52 11.36 4.70
CA GLU A 428 17.18 10.29 5.62
C GLU A 428 16.05 10.83 6.49
N THR A 429 14.92 10.13 6.49
CA THR A 429 13.74 10.53 7.27
C THR A 429 13.13 9.40 8.10
N PHE A 430 13.71 8.20 8.07
CA PHE A 430 13.31 7.10 8.96
C PHE A 430 13.44 7.53 10.44
N ALA A 431 14.43 8.36 10.80
CA ALA A 431 14.59 8.88 12.16
C ALA A 431 13.45 9.84 12.54
N SER A 432 12.96 10.64 11.59
CA SER A 432 11.79 11.52 11.80
C SER A 432 10.52 10.69 11.99
N LEU A 433 10.31 9.64 11.19
CA LEU A 433 9.20 8.71 11.36
C LEU A 433 9.27 7.98 12.71
N ALA A 434 10.45 7.48 13.10
CA ALA A 434 10.66 6.84 14.40
C ALA A 434 10.34 7.81 15.56
N SER A 435 10.80 9.07 15.46
CA SER A 435 10.48 10.11 16.43
C SER A 435 8.97 10.35 16.56
N ALA A 436 8.25 10.45 15.43
CA ALA A 436 6.80 10.64 15.43
C ALA A 436 6.05 9.47 16.08
N LEU A 437 6.47 8.23 15.80
CA LEU A 437 5.91 7.01 16.39
C LEU A 437 6.19 6.89 17.89
N ARG A 438 7.37 7.33 18.36
CA ARG A 438 7.68 7.37 19.81
C ARG A 438 6.84 8.42 20.55
N LYS A 439 6.66 9.61 19.96
CA LYS A 439 5.88 10.71 20.56
C LYS A 439 4.38 10.39 20.63
N ALA A 440 3.84 9.68 19.64
CA ALA A 440 2.44 9.31 19.56
C ALA A 440 2.27 7.79 19.44
N ASN A 441 2.11 7.09 20.57
CA ASN A 441 1.98 5.64 20.59
C ASN A 441 0.71 5.09 19.89
N PHE A 442 -0.25 5.95 19.55
CA PHE A 442 -1.45 5.63 18.77
C PHE A 442 -1.26 5.85 17.26
N LEU A 443 -0.18 6.52 16.84
CA LEU A 443 0.14 6.71 15.43
C LEU A 443 0.50 5.37 14.80
N ARG A 444 -0.15 5.05 13.68
CA ARG A 444 0.11 3.83 12.91
C ARG A 444 0.66 4.17 11.53
N ALA A 445 1.46 3.29 10.95
CA ALA A 445 1.94 3.42 9.58
C ALA A 445 1.55 2.18 8.77
N PHE A 446 1.05 2.38 7.56
CA PHE A 446 0.78 1.33 6.59
C PHE A 446 1.73 1.50 5.41
N VAL A 447 2.51 0.47 5.12
CA VAL A 447 3.51 0.45 4.05
C VAL A 447 3.10 -0.63 3.05
N ALA A 448 2.81 -0.21 1.81
CA ALA A 448 2.55 -1.09 0.69
C ALA A 448 3.75 -1.06 -0.25
N ILE A 449 4.27 -2.21 -0.70
CA ILE A 449 5.43 -2.25 -1.60
C ILE A 449 5.23 -3.27 -2.72
N GLY A 450 5.63 -2.94 -3.94
CA GLY A 450 5.64 -3.87 -5.07
C GLY A 450 6.80 -4.86 -5.02
N LEU A 451 6.54 -6.13 -5.34
CA LEU A 451 7.59 -7.15 -5.49
C LEU A 451 8.42 -6.98 -6.77
N PHE A 452 7.87 -6.31 -7.78
CA PHE A 452 8.54 -6.00 -9.05
C PHE A 452 9.05 -4.56 -9.13
N ASP A 453 9.00 -3.82 -8.02
CA ASP A 453 9.55 -2.48 -7.91
C ASP A 453 11.08 -2.54 -7.84
N MET A 454 11.77 -1.95 -8.83
CA MET A 454 13.22 -1.86 -8.88
C MET A 454 13.73 -0.49 -8.41
N ALA A 455 12.83 0.48 -8.23
CA ALA A 455 13.13 1.83 -7.80
C ALA A 455 13.25 1.92 -6.27
N PHE A 456 12.27 1.33 -5.57
CA PHE A 456 12.20 1.33 -4.12
C PHE A 456 12.00 -0.10 -3.62
N VAL A 457 13.04 -0.90 -3.84
CA VAL A 457 13.02 -2.35 -3.59
C VAL A 457 12.56 -2.66 -2.18
N HIS A 458 11.67 -3.64 -2.08
CA HIS A 458 10.96 -3.99 -0.85
C HIS A 458 11.89 -4.38 0.31
N ASP A 459 13.04 -4.99 0.03
CA ASP A 459 14.04 -5.35 1.05
C ASP A 459 14.69 -4.13 1.69
N ALA A 460 14.90 -3.05 0.93
CA ALA A 460 15.46 -1.82 1.48
C ALA A 460 14.52 -1.20 2.51
N THR A 461 13.21 -1.15 2.22
CA THR A 461 12.23 -0.62 3.19
C THR A 461 12.14 -1.47 4.46
N VAL A 462 12.13 -2.80 4.33
CA VAL A 462 12.13 -3.72 5.48
C VAL A 462 13.41 -3.54 6.32
N TYR A 463 14.56 -3.43 5.65
CA TYR A 463 15.86 -3.17 6.27
C TYR A 463 15.85 -1.89 7.11
N GLU A 464 15.29 -0.80 6.59
CA GLU A 464 15.19 0.49 7.28
C GLU A 464 14.24 0.43 8.48
N ILE A 465 13.06 -0.16 8.31
CA ILE A 465 12.05 -0.28 9.39
C ILE A 465 12.62 -1.05 10.58
N HIS A 466 13.34 -2.16 10.34
CA HIS A 466 13.95 -2.96 11.39
C HIS A 466 15.11 -2.26 12.13
N ARG A 467 15.62 -1.15 11.59
CA ARG A 467 16.71 -0.35 12.18
C ARG A 467 16.24 0.96 12.79
N MET A 468 14.93 1.22 12.76
CA MET A 468 14.37 2.34 13.50
C MET A 468 14.62 2.14 15.00
N ASP A 469 15.05 3.22 15.66
CA ASP A 469 15.17 3.26 17.12
C ASP A 469 13.77 3.28 17.76
N LEU A 470 13.11 2.12 17.81
CA LEU A 470 11.76 1.94 18.33
C LEU A 470 11.72 0.81 19.35
N PRO A 471 11.01 0.98 20.48
CA PRO A 471 10.63 -0.15 21.31
C PRO A 471 9.84 -1.16 20.49
N ARG A 472 10.03 -2.47 20.72
CA ARG A 472 9.38 -3.53 19.93
C ARG A 472 7.86 -3.36 19.82
N LYS A 473 7.20 -2.94 20.90
CA LYS A 473 5.75 -2.68 20.92
C LYS A 473 5.30 -1.55 19.99
N ILE A 474 6.16 -0.56 19.74
CA ILE A 474 5.87 0.55 18.82
C ILE A 474 6.16 0.13 17.38
N LEU A 475 7.09 -0.80 17.15
CA LEU A 475 7.33 -1.37 15.83
C LEU A 475 6.06 -2.03 15.26
N ASP A 476 5.25 -2.65 16.12
CA ASP A 476 3.97 -3.27 15.74
C ASP A 476 2.92 -2.25 15.22
N ASN A 477 3.14 -0.94 15.42
CA ASN A 477 2.31 0.10 14.81
C ASN A 477 2.59 0.28 13.30
N ILE A 478 3.66 -0.32 12.78
CA ILE A 478 4.02 -0.31 11.36
C ILE A 478 3.57 -1.63 10.73
N THR A 479 2.64 -1.56 9.79
CA THR A 479 2.22 -2.70 8.97
C THR A 479 2.90 -2.62 7.61
N VAL A 480 3.64 -3.65 7.23
CA VAL A 480 4.24 -3.77 5.90
C VAL A 480 3.51 -4.85 5.11
N THR A 481 3.15 -4.57 3.87
CA THR A 481 2.49 -5.52 2.96
C THR A 481 3.12 -5.45 1.57
N THR A 482 3.46 -6.60 1.02
CA THR A 482 3.98 -6.74 -0.34
C THR A 482 2.88 -7.13 -1.32
N TYR A 483 3.01 -6.70 -2.57
CA TYR A 483 2.04 -6.95 -3.64
C TYR A 483 2.75 -7.45 -4.90
N PRO A 484 2.15 -8.36 -5.69
CA PRO A 484 2.70 -8.84 -6.96
C PRO A 484 2.56 -7.79 -8.09
N ALA A 485 3.00 -6.57 -7.82
CA ALA A 485 2.97 -5.40 -8.69
C ALA A 485 4.31 -4.65 -8.63
N GLY A 486 4.49 -3.66 -9.50
CA GLY A 486 5.61 -2.72 -9.44
C GLY A 486 5.41 -1.58 -8.43
N HIS A 487 6.16 -0.51 -8.65
CA HIS A 487 6.26 0.70 -7.84
C HIS A 487 4.90 1.35 -7.59
N MET A 488 4.09 1.50 -8.64
CA MET A 488 2.72 2.00 -8.56
C MET A 488 1.75 0.83 -8.41
N ILE A 489 1.66 0.29 -7.20
CA ILE A 489 0.91 -0.94 -6.86
C ILE A 489 -0.54 -0.93 -7.38
N TYR A 490 -1.17 0.25 -7.38
CA TYR A 490 -2.56 0.44 -7.77
C TYR A 490 -2.80 0.37 -9.30
N LEU A 491 -1.75 0.27 -10.12
CA LEU A 491 -1.89 0.03 -11.56
C LEU A 491 -2.32 -1.40 -11.85
N ASP A 492 -1.86 -2.36 -11.04
CA ASP A 492 -2.29 -3.76 -11.12
C ASP A 492 -3.70 -3.89 -10.51
N PRO A 493 -4.73 -4.34 -11.27
CA PRO A 493 -6.11 -4.33 -10.78
C PRO A 493 -6.33 -5.16 -9.52
N SER A 494 -5.68 -6.34 -9.44
CA SER A 494 -5.81 -7.26 -8.31
C SER A 494 -5.16 -6.68 -7.05
N SER A 495 -3.97 -6.09 -7.21
CA SER A 495 -3.23 -5.45 -6.14
C SER A 495 -3.90 -4.17 -5.67
N HIS A 496 -4.54 -3.41 -6.55
CA HIS A 496 -5.32 -2.22 -6.19
C HIS A 496 -6.54 -2.58 -5.32
N GLN A 497 -7.28 -3.63 -5.71
CA GLN A 497 -8.38 -4.12 -4.88
C GLN A 497 -7.88 -4.57 -3.51
N LYS A 498 -6.79 -5.35 -3.46
CA LYS A 498 -6.19 -5.81 -2.20
C LYS A 498 -5.71 -4.65 -1.33
N LEU A 499 -5.13 -3.62 -1.95
CA LEU A 499 -4.70 -2.41 -1.27
C LEU A 499 -5.89 -1.68 -0.63
N LYS A 500 -7.01 -1.53 -1.34
CA LYS A 500 -8.26 -0.96 -0.78
C LYS A 500 -8.73 -1.75 0.44
N GLU A 501 -8.75 -3.09 0.36
CA GLU A 501 -9.15 -3.96 1.48
C GLU A 501 -8.23 -3.79 2.69
N ASN A 502 -6.92 -3.79 2.49
CA ASN A 502 -5.96 -3.61 3.58
C ASN A 502 -6.06 -2.21 4.22
N LEU A 503 -6.24 -1.17 3.40
CA LEU A 503 -6.45 0.19 3.89
C LEU A 503 -7.78 0.34 4.64
N LEU A 504 -8.83 -0.38 4.25
CA LEU A 504 -10.08 -0.43 5.02
C LEU A 504 -9.81 -0.86 6.46
N TRP A 505 -9.00 -1.90 6.66
CA TRP A 505 -8.61 -2.35 8.00
C TRP A 505 -7.73 -1.33 8.73
N PHE A 506 -6.82 -0.67 8.01
CA PHE A 506 -5.96 0.36 8.58
C PHE A 506 -6.75 1.56 9.12
N TYR A 507 -7.65 2.15 8.31
CA TYR A 507 -8.49 3.30 8.70
C TYR A 507 -9.45 2.99 9.84
N GLN A 508 -9.91 1.73 9.93
CA GLN A 508 -10.91 1.37 10.91
C GLN A 508 -10.36 1.27 12.33
N GLY A 509 -9.06 1.05 12.54
CA GLY A 509 -8.50 0.90 13.88
C GLY A 509 -9.10 -0.31 14.59
N LEU A 510 -8.74 -1.51 14.12
CA LEU A 510 -9.24 -2.78 14.64
C LEU A 510 -9.22 -2.81 16.17
N ARG A 511 -10.38 -3.02 16.80
CA ARG A 511 -10.40 -3.34 18.22
C ARG A 511 -9.63 -4.64 18.41
N THR A 512 -8.70 -4.65 19.35
CA THR A 512 -8.03 -5.87 19.76
C THR A 512 -8.60 -6.38 21.08
N THR A 513 -8.46 -7.69 21.30
CA THR A 513 -8.67 -8.34 22.59
C THR A 513 -7.55 -9.33 22.83
N ARG A 514 -7.22 -9.59 24.10
CA ARG A 514 -6.20 -10.57 24.48
C ARG A 514 -6.88 -11.82 25.01
N PHE A 515 -6.64 -12.95 24.38
CA PHE A 515 -7.23 -14.24 24.73
C PHE A 515 -6.18 -15.35 24.60
N SER A 516 -6.07 -16.18 25.63
CA SER A 516 -5.09 -17.29 25.69
C SER A 516 -3.64 -16.87 25.41
N ASN A 517 -3.22 -15.73 25.94
CA ASN A 517 -1.90 -15.11 25.73
C ASN A 517 -1.60 -14.62 24.30
N TYR A 518 -2.57 -14.65 23.38
CA TYR A 518 -2.43 -14.08 22.05
C TYR A 518 -3.24 -12.80 21.91
N ASN A 519 -2.78 -11.91 21.02
CA ASN A 519 -3.56 -10.77 20.56
C ASN A 519 -4.47 -11.21 19.40
N TRP A 520 -5.72 -10.79 19.48
CA TRP A 520 -6.75 -11.04 18.49
C TRP A 520 -7.35 -9.73 18.03
N PHE A 521 -7.54 -9.58 16.73
CA PHE A 521 -8.36 -8.52 16.16
C PHE A 521 -9.83 -8.93 16.19
N VAL A 522 -10.71 -7.98 16.47
CA VAL A 522 -12.17 -8.17 16.44
C VAL A 522 -12.72 -7.60 15.14
N LYS A 523 -13.46 -8.43 14.40
CA LYS A 523 -14.07 -8.04 13.13
C LYS A 523 -15.27 -7.13 13.34
N THR A 524 -15.44 -6.18 12.45
CA THR A 524 -16.63 -5.32 12.38
C THR A 524 -16.99 -5.10 10.93
N SER A 525 -18.29 -5.16 10.62
CA SER A 525 -18.79 -4.87 9.28
C SER A 525 -19.35 -3.44 9.17
N ARG A 526 -19.41 -2.70 10.29
CA ARG A 526 -19.87 -1.30 10.37
C ARG A 526 -21.13 -1.02 9.53
N GLN A 527 -22.16 -1.85 9.73
CA GLN A 527 -23.46 -1.77 9.04
C GLN A 527 -23.48 -2.20 7.56
N ARG A 528 -22.40 -2.80 7.05
CA ARG A 528 -22.36 -3.44 5.72
C ARG A 528 -22.45 -4.95 5.85
N ARG A 529 -23.04 -5.61 4.85
CA ARG A 529 -23.00 -7.07 4.77
C ARG A 529 -21.63 -7.51 4.25
N THR A 530 -21.01 -8.49 4.89
CA THR A 530 -19.69 -9.01 4.56
C THR A 530 -19.63 -10.51 4.86
N GLY A 531 -18.61 -11.16 4.30
CA GLY A 531 -18.37 -12.59 4.46
C GLY A 531 -18.05 -13.00 5.91
N PRO A 532 -18.22 -14.28 6.30
CA PRO A 532 -18.84 -15.35 5.52
C PRO A 532 -20.30 -15.06 5.16
N GLU A 533 -20.63 -15.37 3.90
CA GLU A 533 -21.90 -15.03 3.25
C GLU A 533 -22.27 -13.54 3.40
N SER A 534 -23.55 -13.19 3.57
CA SER A 534 -24.03 -11.80 3.57
C SER A 534 -24.42 -11.36 4.99
N ASN A 535 -23.43 -11.31 5.91
CA ASN A 535 -23.64 -11.10 7.35
C ASN A 535 -23.23 -9.71 7.84
N TYR A 536 -23.83 -9.25 8.94
CA TYR A 536 -23.28 -8.11 9.69
C TYR A 536 -22.41 -8.62 10.84
N PHE A 537 -21.27 -7.98 11.08
CA PHE A 537 -20.38 -8.25 12.20
C PHE A 537 -20.21 -7.00 13.04
N SER A 538 -20.02 -7.16 14.34
CA SER A 538 -19.75 -6.04 15.23
C SER A 538 -18.59 -6.32 16.16
N ASP A 539 -17.75 -5.30 16.31
CA ASP A 539 -16.67 -5.22 17.29
C ASP A 539 -17.15 -4.70 18.65
N SER A 540 -18.45 -4.63 18.93
CA SER A 540 -18.97 -4.24 20.25
C SER A 540 -18.49 -5.19 21.35
N LYS A 541 -18.38 -4.67 22.58
CA LYS A 541 -18.16 -5.51 23.78
C LYS A 541 -19.33 -6.43 24.09
N GLU A 542 -20.51 -6.19 23.50
CA GLU A 542 -21.67 -7.09 23.58
C GLU A 542 -21.56 -8.30 22.64
N ASN A 543 -20.70 -8.21 21.61
CA ASN A 543 -20.49 -9.29 20.65
C ASN A 543 -19.23 -10.09 20.96
N VAL A 544 -18.17 -9.41 21.43
CA VAL A 544 -16.89 -10.04 21.73
C VAL A 544 -16.29 -9.46 23.00
N TRP A 545 -16.06 -10.29 24.01
CA TRP A 545 -15.31 -9.90 25.20
C TRP A 545 -14.54 -11.09 25.77
N VAL A 546 -13.60 -10.78 26.65
CA VAL A 546 -12.92 -11.77 27.47
C VAL A 546 -13.33 -11.48 28.91
N ASP A 547 -13.84 -12.49 29.61
CA ASP A 547 -14.33 -12.35 30.98
C ASP A 547 -13.18 -12.31 32.01
N SER A 548 -13.53 -12.22 33.30
CA SER A 548 -12.56 -12.18 34.39
C SER A 548 -11.79 -13.49 34.59
N GLU A 549 -12.31 -14.61 34.07
CA GLU A 549 -11.65 -15.93 34.10
C GLU A 549 -10.72 -16.12 32.88
N GLY A 550 -10.73 -15.18 31.92
CA GLY A 550 -9.90 -15.22 30.74
C GLY A 550 -10.52 -15.96 29.55
N ARG A 551 -11.82 -16.29 29.62
CA ARG A 551 -12.56 -16.99 28.58
C ARG A 551 -13.06 -16.01 27.52
N LEU A 552 -13.01 -16.41 26.25
CA LEU A 552 -13.50 -15.61 25.13
C LEU A 552 -14.99 -15.89 24.90
N HIS A 553 -15.78 -14.84 24.88
CA HIS A 553 -17.20 -14.89 24.53
C HIS A 553 -17.41 -14.33 23.13
N LEU A 554 -18.16 -15.06 22.30
CA LEU A 554 -18.68 -14.59 21.02
C LEU A 554 -20.21 -14.66 21.07
N LYS A 555 -20.88 -13.56 20.75
CA LYS A 555 -22.33 -13.45 20.82
C LYS A 555 -22.91 -12.85 19.55
N ILE A 556 -23.94 -13.52 19.02
CA ILE A 556 -24.85 -12.97 18.02
C ILE A 556 -25.86 -12.08 18.74
N THR A 557 -25.89 -10.80 18.39
CA THR A 557 -26.75 -9.80 19.07
C THR A 557 -27.77 -9.21 18.11
N ARG A 558 -28.97 -8.86 18.60
CA ARG A 558 -29.98 -8.13 17.85
C ARG A 558 -30.06 -6.68 18.30
N ARG A 559 -29.73 -5.74 17.41
CA ARG A 559 -29.78 -4.29 17.68
C ARG A 559 -30.38 -3.53 16.51
N ASN A 560 -31.31 -2.63 16.79
CA ASN A 560 -31.96 -1.78 15.79
C ASN A 560 -32.53 -2.59 14.60
N GLY A 561 -33.16 -3.72 14.88
CA GLY A 561 -33.75 -4.60 13.86
C GLY A 561 -32.75 -5.42 13.04
N LYS A 562 -31.44 -5.35 13.33
CA LYS A 562 -30.38 -6.11 12.65
C LYS A 562 -29.71 -7.11 13.58
N TRP A 563 -29.27 -8.22 13.01
CA TRP A 563 -28.48 -9.24 13.67
C TRP A 563 -27.01 -9.07 13.35
N TYR A 564 -26.16 -9.08 14.37
CA TYR A 564 -24.72 -8.97 14.25
C TYR A 564 -24.06 -10.24 14.77
N GLY A 565 -23.27 -10.88 13.92
CA GLY A 565 -22.32 -11.91 14.31
C GLY A 565 -21.07 -11.33 14.96
N ALA A 566 -20.24 -12.24 15.43
CA ALA A 566 -19.00 -11.99 16.14
C ALA A 566 -17.87 -12.76 15.46
N GLU A 567 -16.69 -12.16 15.34
CA GLU A 567 -15.52 -12.87 14.83
C GLU A 567 -14.25 -12.23 15.38
N VAL A 568 -13.30 -13.09 15.76
CA VAL A 568 -11.94 -12.71 16.08
C VAL A 568 -10.95 -13.44 15.19
N PHE A 569 -9.81 -12.81 14.93
CA PHE A 569 -8.71 -13.45 14.20
C PHE A 569 -7.36 -13.06 14.79
N SER A 570 -6.41 -14.00 14.79
CA SER A 570 -5.10 -13.82 15.40
C SER A 570 -4.30 -12.73 14.71
N GLU A 571 -3.48 -12.02 15.49
CA GLU A 571 -2.58 -11.01 14.93
C GLU A 571 -1.49 -11.64 14.04
N LYS A 572 -0.94 -12.78 14.46
CA LYS A 572 0.09 -13.51 13.73
C LYS A 572 -0.46 -14.74 13.00
N SER A 573 0.27 -15.18 11.98
CA SER A 573 0.14 -16.54 11.45
C SER A 573 0.94 -17.51 12.35
N PHE A 574 0.50 -18.78 12.41
CA PHE A 574 1.15 -19.81 13.21
C PHE A 574 1.83 -20.90 12.35
N GLY A 575 1.37 -21.13 11.11
CA GLY A 575 1.90 -22.16 10.22
C GLY A 575 1.59 -23.59 10.65
N TYR A 576 2.38 -24.56 10.17
CA TYR A 576 2.22 -25.98 10.56
C TYR A 576 2.26 -26.14 12.08
N GLY A 577 1.50 -27.10 12.60
CA GLY A 577 1.38 -27.39 14.02
C GLY A 577 -0.04 -27.81 14.42
N LYS A 578 -0.24 -28.08 15.72
CA LYS A 578 -1.54 -28.45 16.29
C LYS A 578 -2.26 -27.23 16.84
N TYR A 579 -3.46 -26.97 16.33
CA TYR A 579 -4.39 -25.93 16.78
C TYR A 579 -5.45 -26.57 17.66
N ILE A 580 -5.63 -26.09 18.89
CA ILE A 580 -6.53 -26.69 19.89
C ILE A 580 -7.46 -25.61 20.45
N PHE A 581 -8.76 -25.88 20.39
CA PHE A 581 -9.83 -25.02 20.89
C PHE A 581 -10.58 -25.77 21.99
N TYR A 582 -10.60 -25.20 23.20
CA TYR A 582 -11.31 -25.74 24.36
C TYR A 582 -12.63 -24.97 24.51
N LEU A 583 -13.74 -25.66 24.31
CA LEU A 583 -15.07 -25.05 24.27
C LEU A 583 -15.85 -25.39 25.55
N THR A 584 -16.59 -24.40 26.06
CA THR A 584 -17.41 -24.50 27.28
C THR A 584 -18.92 -24.32 26.95
N SER A 585 -19.29 -24.45 25.68
CA SER A 585 -20.66 -24.30 25.18
C SER A 585 -21.11 -25.52 24.40
N ARG A 586 -22.40 -25.82 24.48
CA ARG A 586 -23.03 -26.97 23.81
C ARG A 586 -23.37 -26.64 22.37
N VAL A 587 -22.63 -27.21 21.43
CA VAL A 587 -22.77 -26.94 19.99
C VAL A 587 -24.02 -27.54 19.39
N GLU A 588 -24.55 -28.60 19.98
CA GLU A 588 -25.78 -29.26 19.54
C GLU A 588 -27.05 -28.44 19.84
N GLU A 589 -26.96 -27.50 20.77
CA GLU A 589 -28.05 -26.59 21.14
C GLU A 589 -28.09 -25.34 20.25
N LEU A 590 -27.10 -25.14 19.38
CA LEU A 590 -27.10 -24.04 18.44
C LEU A 590 -28.31 -24.11 17.50
N ASP A 591 -29.00 -22.97 17.35
CA ASP A 591 -30.08 -22.82 16.38
C ASP A 591 -29.64 -23.22 14.97
N GLN A 592 -30.57 -23.74 14.18
CA GLN A 592 -30.27 -24.26 12.85
C GLN A 592 -29.62 -23.23 11.91
N ASN A 593 -29.85 -21.93 12.10
CA ASN A 593 -29.25 -20.86 11.29
C ASN A 593 -27.91 -20.35 11.85
N VAL A 594 -27.50 -20.78 13.04
CA VAL A 594 -26.25 -20.34 13.65
C VAL A 594 -25.09 -21.22 13.19
N VAL A 595 -23.94 -20.58 12.95
CA VAL A 595 -22.69 -21.23 12.57
C VAL A 595 -21.59 -20.77 13.52
N LEU A 596 -20.94 -21.72 14.17
CA LEU A 596 -19.66 -21.52 14.87
C LEU A 596 -18.53 -22.13 14.03
N GLY A 597 -17.48 -21.36 13.77
CA GLY A 597 -16.31 -21.84 13.02
C GLY A 597 -15.00 -21.63 13.77
N PHE A 598 -14.15 -22.66 13.79
CA PHE A 598 -12.73 -22.58 14.13
C PHE A 598 -11.91 -22.90 12.90
N PHE A 599 -11.10 -21.94 12.44
CA PHE A 599 -10.49 -22.10 11.13
C PHE A 599 -9.19 -21.31 10.94
N THR A 600 -8.42 -21.68 9.93
CA THR A 600 -7.41 -20.79 9.34
C THR A 600 -7.98 -20.10 8.13
N TRP A 601 -7.60 -18.86 7.86
CA TRP A 601 -7.97 -18.22 6.61
C TRP A 601 -6.93 -17.22 6.13
N ASP A 602 -6.72 -17.20 4.81
CA ASP A 602 -5.86 -16.25 4.14
C ASP A 602 -6.61 -15.44 3.07
N ASN A 603 -6.15 -14.20 2.93
CA ASN A 603 -6.77 -13.10 2.22
C ASN A 603 -6.57 -13.07 0.68
N PRO A 604 -5.48 -13.62 0.10
CA PRO A 604 -5.28 -13.59 -1.36
C PRO A 604 -6.21 -14.56 -2.11
N PRO A 605 -6.80 -14.14 -3.25
CA PRO A 605 -7.68 -14.99 -4.07
C PRO A 605 -7.02 -16.29 -4.55
N ASP A 606 -5.73 -16.24 -4.91
CA ASP A 606 -4.94 -17.40 -5.35
C ASP A 606 -4.67 -18.41 -4.22
N TYR A 607 -5.05 -18.07 -2.98
CA TYR A 607 -4.81 -18.86 -1.78
C TYR A 607 -6.04 -18.95 -0.87
N ASN A 608 -7.23 -18.68 -1.40
CA ASN A 608 -8.50 -18.84 -0.66
C ASN A 608 -8.80 -20.30 -0.23
N HIS A 609 -7.93 -21.24 -0.62
CA HIS A 609 -7.93 -22.62 -0.17
C HIS A 609 -6.98 -22.88 1.02
N ARG A 610 -6.32 -21.84 1.57
CA ARG A 610 -5.56 -21.91 2.85
C ARG A 610 -6.49 -21.87 4.06
N GLU A 611 -7.51 -22.70 4.02
CA GLU A 611 -8.57 -22.77 5.00
C GLU A 611 -8.87 -24.22 5.37
N ILE A 612 -8.75 -24.45 6.69
CA ILE A 612 -8.96 -25.70 7.40
C ILE A 612 -9.98 -25.37 8.47
N ASP A 613 -11.17 -25.96 8.40
CA ASP A 613 -12.29 -25.59 9.25
C ASP A 613 -12.74 -26.74 10.15
N ILE A 614 -13.15 -26.36 11.36
CA ILE A 614 -14.07 -27.12 12.20
C ILE A 614 -15.31 -26.26 12.35
N GLU A 615 -16.43 -26.70 11.80
CA GLU A 615 -17.68 -25.93 11.78
C GLU A 615 -18.79 -26.67 12.49
N PHE A 616 -19.54 -25.94 13.32
CA PHE A 616 -20.74 -26.41 14.00
C PHE A 616 -21.94 -25.64 13.48
N SER A 617 -22.77 -26.33 12.70
CA SER A 617 -24.02 -25.78 12.18
C SER A 617 -24.89 -26.86 11.57
N ARG A 618 -26.20 -26.62 11.57
CA ARG A 618 -27.18 -27.37 10.77
C ARG A 618 -27.50 -26.70 9.43
N TRP A 619 -26.81 -25.60 9.08
CA TRP A 619 -26.90 -24.93 7.77
C TRP A 619 -28.32 -24.57 7.34
N GLY A 620 -29.14 -24.14 8.30
CA GLY A 620 -30.54 -23.77 8.14
C GLY A 620 -31.51 -24.95 7.96
N LYS A 621 -31.06 -26.18 8.24
CA LYS A 621 -31.86 -27.41 8.08
C LYS A 621 -31.94 -28.20 9.38
N GLN A 622 -33.11 -28.26 10.01
CA GLN A 622 -33.32 -28.90 11.32
C GLN A 622 -32.78 -30.33 11.47
N LYS A 623 -32.78 -31.14 10.40
CA LYS A 623 -32.36 -32.57 10.43
C LYS A 623 -30.96 -32.82 9.85
N GLU A 624 -30.19 -31.78 9.56
CA GLU A 624 -28.83 -31.90 9.05
C GLU A 624 -27.85 -32.21 10.20
N LYS A 625 -26.78 -32.93 9.88
CA LYS A 625 -25.66 -33.14 10.82
C LYS A 625 -25.13 -31.82 11.33
N ASN A 626 -24.82 -31.74 12.63
CA ASN A 626 -24.50 -30.46 13.28
C ASN A 626 -23.01 -30.09 13.29
N THR A 627 -22.11 -30.98 12.86
CA THR A 627 -20.66 -30.72 12.88
C THR A 627 -19.97 -31.20 11.60
N GLN A 628 -18.93 -30.49 11.18
CA GLN A 628 -18.07 -30.93 10.10
C GLN A 628 -16.62 -30.48 10.23
N PHE A 629 -15.72 -31.29 9.69
CA PHE A 629 -14.37 -30.88 9.33
C PHE A 629 -14.32 -30.57 7.84
N VAL A 630 -13.69 -29.46 7.46
CA VAL A 630 -13.63 -29.00 6.06
C VAL A 630 -12.21 -28.58 5.71
N ILE A 631 -11.83 -28.85 4.47
CA ILE A 631 -10.61 -28.34 3.85
C ILE A 631 -11.02 -27.70 2.53
N GLN A 632 -10.63 -26.46 2.29
CA GLN A 632 -11.00 -25.81 1.04
C GLN A 632 -10.24 -26.40 -0.17
N PRO A 633 -10.87 -26.49 -1.36
CA PRO A 633 -12.25 -26.10 -1.63
C PRO A 633 -13.25 -27.16 -1.16
N TRP A 634 -14.30 -26.71 -0.47
CA TRP A 634 -15.40 -27.55 0.04
C TRP A 634 -16.21 -28.24 -1.07
N THR A 635 -16.07 -27.80 -2.33
CA THR A 635 -16.74 -28.41 -3.48
C THR A 635 -16.21 -29.81 -3.81
N HIS A 636 -15.05 -30.22 -3.28
CA HIS A 636 -14.58 -31.59 -3.37
C HIS A 636 -15.16 -32.45 -2.24
N PRO A 637 -15.96 -33.49 -2.52
CA PRO A 637 -16.60 -34.29 -1.48
C PRO A 637 -15.62 -34.93 -0.49
N ALA A 638 -14.42 -35.28 -0.95
CA ALA A 638 -13.37 -35.86 -0.10
C ALA A 638 -12.80 -34.89 0.94
N ASN A 639 -13.09 -33.59 0.81
CA ASN A 639 -12.59 -32.55 1.71
C ASN A 639 -13.56 -32.21 2.85
N ILE A 640 -14.72 -32.85 2.90
CA ILE A 640 -15.71 -32.64 3.96
C ILE A 640 -15.94 -33.95 4.71
N HIS A 641 -15.85 -33.89 6.03
CA HIS A 641 -16.24 -34.98 6.92
C HIS A 641 -17.33 -34.50 7.89
N ARG A 642 -18.57 -34.96 7.70
CA ARG A 642 -19.74 -34.57 8.50
C ARG A 642 -20.11 -35.61 9.54
N PHE A 643 -20.38 -35.17 10.77
CA PHE A 643 -20.79 -36.01 11.89
C PHE A 643 -21.71 -35.22 12.85
N ASP A 644 -22.28 -35.90 13.85
CA ASP A 644 -23.05 -35.25 14.90
C ASP A 644 -22.23 -35.21 16.18
N THR A 645 -22.07 -34.00 16.72
CA THR A 645 -21.59 -33.80 18.08
C THR A 645 -22.79 -33.78 19.00
N GLN A 646 -22.81 -34.66 20.00
CA GLN A 646 -23.78 -34.64 21.09
C GLN A 646 -23.03 -34.72 22.41
N LEU A 647 -22.95 -33.60 23.13
CA LEU A 647 -22.13 -33.52 24.33
C LEU A 647 -22.82 -34.18 25.55
N LYS A 648 -22.03 -34.90 26.34
CA LYS A 648 -22.49 -35.46 27.63
C LYS A 648 -22.50 -34.38 28.73
N GLU A 649 -21.57 -33.43 28.63
CA GLU A 649 -21.37 -32.30 29.54
C GLU A 649 -21.12 -31.02 28.72
N ASN A 650 -20.78 -29.90 29.35
CA ASN A 650 -20.59 -28.62 28.64
C ASN A 650 -19.21 -28.45 28.00
N TYR A 651 -18.30 -29.40 28.22
CA TYR A 651 -16.90 -29.27 27.83
C TYR A 651 -16.56 -30.15 26.64
N SER A 652 -15.91 -29.57 25.64
CA SER A 652 -15.34 -30.30 24.51
C SER A 652 -14.02 -29.70 24.05
N THR A 653 -13.21 -30.51 23.37
CA THR A 653 -11.96 -30.05 22.74
C THR A 653 -11.99 -30.38 21.27
N HIS A 654 -11.67 -29.39 20.44
CA HIS A 654 -11.64 -29.52 18.99
C HIS A 654 -10.27 -29.08 18.47
N SER A 655 -9.67 -29.86 17.58
CA SER A 655 -8.32 -29.59 17.11
C SER A 655 -8.07 -30.12 15.70
N PHE A 656 -7.09 -29.52 15.05
CA PHE A 656 -6.45 -30.09 13.87
C PHE A 656 -4.92 -29.96 14.00
N ASP A 657 -4.21 -31.01 13.64
CA ASP A 657 -2.75 -31.05 13.51
C ASP A 657 -2.40 -30.93 12.03
N TRP A 658 -1.97 -29.73 11.62
CA TRP A 658 -1.66 -29.39 10.24
C TRP A 658 -0.19 -29.67 9.94
N ARG A 659 0.05 -30.61 9.04
CA ARG A 659 1.37 -31.00 8.55
C ARG A 659 1.44 -30.88 7.05
N ARG A 660 2.65 -31.02 6.50
CA ARG A 660 2.89 -30.91 5.06
C ARG A 660 2.09 -31.93 4.23
N GLU A 661 1.90 -33.14 4.76
CA GLU A 661 1.36 -34.28 4.02
C GLU A 661 0.06 -34.82 4.62
N SER A 662 -0.36 -34.31 5.78
CA SER A 662 -1.61 -34.70 6.43
C SER A 662 -2.19 -33.58 7.29
N ILE A 663 -3.50 -33.64 7.51
CA ILE A 663 -4.19 -32.90 8.56
C ILE A 663 -4.96 -33.91 9.41
N PHE A 664 -4.65 -33.96 10.70
CA PHE A 664 -5.36 -34.83 11.63
C PHE A 664 -6.33 -34.01 12.48
N PHE A 665 -7.63 -34.20 12.26
CA PHE A 665 -8.70 -33.59 13.03
C PHE A 665 -9.13 -34.47 14.19
N GLN A 666 -9.55 -33.82 15.26
CA GLN A 666 -9.98 -34.47 16.49
C GLN A 666 -11.01 -33.63 17.24
N SER A 667 -12.12 -34.26 17.60
CA SER A 667 -13.12 -33.74 18.54
C SER A 667 -13.23 -34.69 19.73
N LEU A 668 -13.18 -34.16 20.96
CA LEU A 668 -13.18 -34.90 22.22
C LEU A 668 -14.23 -34.36 23.19
N TYR A 669 -14.78 -35.25 24.02
CA TYR A 669 -15.45 -34.89 25.25
C TYR A 669 -14.43 -34.34 26.26
N GLY A 670 -14.81 -33.31 27.02
CA GLY A 670 -13.95 -32.70 28.03
C GLY A 670 -12.84 -31.81 27.47
N HIS A 671 -12.03 -31.25 28.37
CA HIS A 671 -10.87 -30.42 28.03
C HIS A 671 -9.58 -31.24 28.07
N HIS A 672 -9.23 -31.85 26.94
CA HIS A 672 -8.07 -32.74 26.82
C HIS A 672 -7.29 -32.50 25.53
N ARG A 673 -5.96 -32.47 25.62
CA ARG A 673 -5.08 -32.39 24.43
C ARG A 673 -5.05 -33.67 23.60
N THR A 674 -5.17 -34.79 24.30
CA THR A 674 -5.19 -36.16 23.78
C THR A 674 -6.27 -36.92 24.54
N PRO A 675 -6.95 -37.88 23.91
CA PRO A 675 -8.03 -38.61 24.56
C PRO A 675 -7.44 -39.45 25.71
N PRO A 676 -7.96 -39.34 26.94
CA PRO A 676 -7.53 -40.19 28.04
C PRO A 676 -7.74 -41.69 27.75
N ASN A 677 -8.83 -42.00 27.02
CA ASN A 677 -9.14 -43.30 26.44
C ASN A 677 -10.18 -43.10 25.31
N GLU A 678 -10.55 -44.19 24.62
CA GLU A 678 -11.46 -44.15 23.47
C GLU A 678 -12.85 -43.58 23.80
N GLY A 679 -13.33 -43.71 25.05
CA GLY A 679 -14.64 -43.20 25.47
C GLY A 679 -14.76 -41.67 25.49
N TYR A 680 -13.65 -40.96 25.34
CA TYR A 680 -13.60 -39.49 25.23
C TYR A 680 -13.59 -38.99 23.78
N ILE A 681 -13.52 -39.88 22.80
CA ILE A 681 -13.49 -39.50 21.39
C ILE A 681 -14.92 -39.20 20.92
N ILE A 682 -15.12 -38.02 20.32
CA ILE A 682 -16.33 -37.69 19.57
C ILE A 682 -16.13 -38.09 18.10
N GLU A 683 -15.04 -37.61 17.49
CA GLU A 683 -14.72 -37.92 16.09
C GLU A 683 -13.23 -37.72 15.82
N LEU A 684 -12.66 -38.56 14.93
CA LEU A 684 -11.30 -38.44 14.42
C LEU A 684 -11.30 -38.49 12.89
N TRP A 685 -10.51 -37.65 12.25
CA TRP A 685 -10.36 -37.71 10.79
C TRP A 685 -8.94 -37.38 10.36
N ASN A 686 -8.30 -38.33 9.68
CA ASN A 686 -7.00 -38.12 9.07
C ASN A 686 -7.16 -37.84 7.58
N TYR A 687 -6.87 -36.61 7.17
CA TYR A 687 -6.88 -36.22 5.76
C TYR A 687 -5.48 -36.22 5.18
N ALA A 688 -5.27 -37.01 4.12
CA ALA A 688 -4.02 -37.06 3.34
C ALA A 688 -4.27 -36.78 1.85
N GLY A 689 -5.27 -35.95 1.55
CA GLY A 689 -5.68 -35.62 0.17
C GLY A 689 -4.81 -34.53 -0.47
N ARG A 690 -5.13 -34.16 -1.71
CA ARG A 690 -4.35 -33.19 -2.51
C ARG A 690 -4.61 -31.73 -2.16
N SER A 691 -5.64 -31.43 -1.36
CA SER A 691 -6.04 -30.05 -1.02
C SER A 691 -5.41 -29.54 0.28
N ILE A 692 -4.38 -30.22 0.81
CA ILE A 692 -3.67 -29.74 2.02
C ILE A 692 -3.02 -28.38 1.70
N PRO A 693 -3.42 -27.31 2.38
CA PRO A 693 -2.83 -26.01 2.14
C PRO A 693 -1.39 -25.96 2.64
N ARG A 694 -0.61 -25.04 2.07
CA ARG A 694 0.73 -24.69 2.57
C ARG A 694 0.63 -23.47 3.48
N PRO A 695 1.42 -23.37 4.56
CA PRO A 695 1.53 -22.15 5.36
C PRO A 695 1.91 -20.93 4.53
N GLY A 696 1.38 -19.78 4.94
CA GLY A 696 1.54 -18.46 4.36
C GLY A 696 1.18 -17.40 5.41
N ASN A 697 0.24 -16.50 5.08
CA ASN A 697 -0.19 -15.42 5.95
C ASN A 697 -1.53 -15.70 6.65
N GLU A 698 -1.96 -16.96 6.66
CA GLU A 698 -3.22 -17.39 7.25
C GLU A 698 -3.33 -16.95 8.71
N LYS A 699 -4.52 -16.51 9.11
CA LYS A 699 -4.83 -16.17 10.49
C LYS A 699 -5.74 -17.24 11.05
N THR A 700 -5.51 -17.62 12.31
CA THR A 700 -6.49 -18.40 13.05
C THR A 700 -7.68 -17.52 13.35
N ARG A 701 -8.88 -18.04 13.13
CA ARG A 701 -10.13 -17.32 13.28
C ARG A 701 -11.12 -18.13 14.11
N ILE A 702 -11.95 -17.41 14.85
CA ILE A 702 -13.08 -17.93 15.61
C ILE A 702 -14.26 -17.02 15.28
N ASN A 703 -15.32 -17.57 14.70
CA ASN A 703 -16.52 -16.79 14.36
C ASN A 703 -17.81 -17.44 14.85
N LEU A 704 -18.82 -16.59 15.07
CA LEU A 704 -20.20 -16.96 15.35
C LEU A 704 -21.10 -16.09 14.47
N TRP A 705 -21.78 -16.69 13.50
CA TRP A 705 -22.49 -15.97 12.44
C TRP A 705 -23.75 -16.71 11.96
N LEU A 706 -24.48 -16.11 11.01
CA LEU A 706 -25.77 -16.62 10.55
C LEU A 706 -25.71 -17.15 9.12
N SER A 707 -26.09 -18.41 8.92
CA SER A 707 -26.24 -19.00 7.59
C SER A 707 -27.27 -18.21 6.78
N LYS A 708 -26.89 -17.82 5.57
CA LYS A 708 -27.61 -16.94 4.62
C LYS A 708 -27.96 -15.57 5.18
N GLY A 709 -27.37 -15.18 6.31
CA GLY A 709 -27.77 -14.01 7.08
C GLY A 709 -29.19 -14.10 7.64
N ASN A 710 -29.76 -15.31 7.74
CA ASN A 710 -31.09 -15.54 8.30
C ASN A 710 -31.05 -15.43 9.83
N PRO A 711 -32.00 -14.75 10.47
CA PRO A 711 -32.13 -14.75 11.93
C PRO A 711 -32.17 -16.16 12.51
N PRO A 712 -31.74 -16.36 13.77
CA PRO A 712 -32.04 -17.58 14.51
C PRO A 712 -33.54 -17.90 14.45
N SER A 713 -33.90 -19.17 14.27
CA SER A 713 -35.28 -19.58 14.01
C SER A 713 -36.23 -19.41 15.21
N ASP A 714 -35.66 -19.39 16.40
CA ASP A 714 -36.32 -19.01 17.66
C ASP A 714 -36.31 -17.49 17.92
N ASN A 715 -35.66 -16.71 17.04
CA ASN A 715 -35.48 -15.27 17.14
C ASN A 715 -34.75 -14.82 18.44
N MET A 716 -33.92 -15.70 19.02
CA MET A 716 -33.11 -15.44 20.22
C MET A 716 -31.65 -15.12 19.86
N GLU A 717 -30.97 -14.40 20.75
CA GLU A 717 -29.52 -14.22 20.67
C GLU A 717 -28.79 -15.53 21.02
N ALA A 718 -27.66 -15.79 20.35
CA ALA A 718 -26.85 -16.99 20.59
C ALA A 718 -25.46 -16.61 21.07
N GLU A 719 -24.93 -17.35 22.04
CA GLU A 719 -23.62 -17.10 22.65
C GLU A 719 -22.82 -18.40 22.71
N VAL A 720 -21.51 -18.28 22.48
CA VAL A 720 -20.55 -19.36 22.70
C VAL A 720 -19.36 -18.84 23.51
N VAL A 721 -18.85 -19.70 24.38
CA VAL A 721 -17.75 -19.41 25.31
C VAL A 721 -16.61 -20.39 25.06
N ILE A 722 -15.46 -19.84 24.68
CA ILE A 722 -14.22 -20.57 24.43
C ILE A 722 -13.32 -20.36 25.64
N GLU A 723 -13.01 -21.45 26.34
CA GLU A 723 -12.14 -21.47 27.52
C GLU A 723 -10.72 -21.03 27.14
N LYS A 724 -10.19 -21.66 26.08
CA LYS A 724 -8.79 -21.53 25.73
C LYS A 724 -8.55 -21.84 24.26
N PHE A 725 -7.57 -21.16 23.67
CA PHE A 725 -6.92 -21.53 22.43
C PHE A 725 -5.45 -21.88 22.71
N GLU A 726 -4.95 -22.94 22.09
CA GLU A 726 -3.57 -23.37 22.21
C GLU A 726 -3.01 -23.76 20.83
N PHE A 727 -1.79 -23.32 20.56
CA PHE A 727 -1.03 -23.73 19.38
C PHE A 727 0.26 -24.43 19.81
N ILE A 728 0.50 -25.62 19.25
CA ILE A 728 1.70 -26.43 19.48
C ILE A 728 2.47 -26.52 18.15
N PRO A 729 3.69 -25.96 18.05
CA PRO A 729 4.51 -26.08 16.85
C PRO A 729 4.90 -27.56 16.57
N PRO A 730 5.25 -27.89 15.33
CA PRO A 730 5.48 -29.26 14.87
C PRO A 730 6.74 -29.91 15.44
#